data_AF-A0A7S2C320-F1
#
_entry.id   AF-A0A7S2C320-F1
#
_cell.length_a   1.000
_cell.length_b   1.000
_cell.length_c   1.000
_cell.angle_alpha   90.00
_cell.angle_beta   90.00
_cell.angle_gamma   90.00
#
_symmetry.space_group_name_H-M   'P 1'
#
loop_
_entity.id
_entity.type
_entity.pdbx_description
1 polymer ?
#
loop_
_entity_poly.entity_id
_entity_poly.type
_entity_poly.pdbx_seq_one_letter_code
_entity_poly.pdbx_strand_id
1 'polypeptide(L)'
;MGHFSEDSYDALPIAWRNRCLNFSALRGKILANARGQSVVPTHQGNIEEGRRQLETPVLPLSLKSDPKHTGFAEVIRRELDSAFAFLDDQLEECQTKLVFLENLAQQYSHTMPAASFKAKDTLVSSIQHPDDGDPFLRTQLKDGLAQLFQEQSRQVIFRMLTNEVCERLVALQIRITCEEVIQLGTVGKELTSYIMGHAIFTELGPKSSKLAKETNVLYAALFCNGDTEVAQAALAFHSAEKNGGRSLRRFEFGIRLGAAMVLMAWVMWDLIVDPDMGKDVWHDPAFKVYRGLGNLVLLVWCWGVNLWVWRHVGIDYERFLELDPTQIGEDPCIPVWNEAIDLSIAFLLSLICFWKSLRGVFFQGMPETLAHTFPLTLFLYIMYRVFMPWKQRKLIFTSIKDVMVAPFGTTRFKEGFVGDILTSVVRVLIDVVFSVGYFACGLMGWYANSLHLDQDEVQDWWIFQWVLVPLITVLPLWWRFLQNLQRSYDTRQRWPHLGNAMKYATAQTVGLYGLFHANARSNGLWIFGFVFATLYQYTWDIFMDWDLLRFKNGRPAFRENLLYQNKSFYLAIMVVNLVLRFFWSLTLIPEGGQLAWQRDLQVRLSPILAGGEICRRCVWGFLRLENEHLHVYGTSPIEKSMSMGSLSDLKPMAVKHHHHKDDALFVFVGPFRISSSTAKYSVTYVTLELTAIAAFVFALGISAAFILP
;
A
#
# COMPACT_ATOMS: atom_id res chain seq x y z
N MET A 1 19.71 13.03 6.68
CA MET A 1 18.73 13.66 7.57
C MET A 1 17.40 13.66 6.85
N GLY A 2 16.48 12.80 7.29
CA GLY A 2 15.24 12.47 6.58
C GLY A 2 14.23 13.61 6.61
N HIS A 3 13.57 13.85 5.48
CA HIS A 3 12.37 14.67 5.44
C HIS A 3 11.27 13.99 6.25
N PHE A 4 10.87 14.44 7.44
CA PHE A 4 9.48 14.24 7.91
C PHE A 4 8.54 15.04 6.97
N SER A 5 7.46 14.40 6.46
CA SER A 5 6.60 14.99 5.41
C SER A 5 5.57 15.96 5.98
N GLU A 6 5.14 16.90 5.14
CA GLU A 6 3.97 17.78 5.34
C GLU A 6 2.75 17.00 5.87
N ASP A 7 2.61 15.73 5.50
CA ASP A 7 1.55 14.83 5.95
C ASP A 7 1.36 14.75 7.49
N SER A 8 2.46 14.74 8.27
CA SER A 8 2.36 14.69 9.75
C SER A 8 1.94 16.03 10.36
N TYR A 9 2.22 17.13 9.66
CA TYR A 9 1.77 18.47 10.03
C TYR A 9 0.29 18.66 9.69
N ASP A 10 -0.17 18.11 8.56
CA ASP A 10 -1.57 18.14 8.13
C ASP A 10 -2.50 17.26 8.97
N ALA A 11 -1.96 16.28 9.69
CA ALA A 11 -2.71 15.48 10.67
C ALA A 11 -3.18 16.27 11.90
N LEU A 12 -2.62 17.46 12.15
CA LEU A 12 -3.01 18.33 13.27
C LEU A 12 -4.12 19.34 12.86
N PRO A 13 -5.09 19.62 13.75
CA PRO A 13 -6.03 20.72 13.54
C PRO A 13 -5.31 22.06 13.33
N ILE A 14 -5.95 23.00 12.63
CA ILE A 14 -5.38 24.33 12.32
C ILE A 14 -4.91 25.05 13.58
N ALA A 15 -5.67 24.94 14.69
CA ALA A 15 -5.31 25.52 15.98
C ALA A 15 -3.97 25.01 16.54
N TRP A 16 -3.67 23.71 16.35
CA TRP A 16 -2.42 23.08 16.77
C TRP A 16 -1.28 23.44 15.81
N ARG A 17 -1.54 23.45 14.50
CA ARG A 17 -0.56 23.82 13.46
C ARG A 17 -0.01 25.24 13.67
N ASN A 18 -0.87 26.19 14.03
CA ASN A 18 -0.47 27.57 14.28
C ASN A 18 0.45 27.74 15.50
N ARG A 19 0.53 26.74 16.38
CA ARG A 19 1.38 26.73 17.58
C ARG A 19 2.63 25.84 17.43
N CYS A 20 2.73 25.05 16.36
CA CYS A 20 3.92 24.28 16.05
C CYS A 20 5.07 25.21 15.60
N LEU A 21 6.31 24.86 15.98
CA LEU A 21 7.49 25.58 15.52
C LEU A 21 7.59 25.54 13.99
N ASN A 22 7.62 26.70 13.34
CA ASN A 22 7.79 26.79 11.90
C ASN A 22 9.28 26.91 11.54
N PHE A 23 9.87 25.81 11.06
CA PHE A 23 11.27 25.77 10.67
C PHE A 23 11.63 26.76 9.55
N SER A 24 10.76 27.01 8.57
CA SER A 24 11.09 27.93 7.46
C SER A 24 11.10 29.39 7.92
N ALA A 25 10.15 29.77 8.78
CA ALA A 25 10.10 31.08 9.41
C ALA A 25 11.31 31.30 10.34
N LEU A 26 11.66 30.30 11.16
CA LEU A 26 12.82 30.35 12.04
C LEU A 26 14.12 30.42 11.23
N ARG A 27 14.30 29.55 10.22
CA ARG A 27 15.46 29.59 9.31
C ARG A 27 15.63 30.95 8.64
N GLY A 28 14.53 31.57 8.19
CA GLY A 28 14.56 32.91 7.60
C GLY A 28 15.08 33.97 8.57
N LYS A 29 14.58 33.97 9.82
CA LYS A 29 15.06 34.86 10.90
C LYS A 29 16.54 34.61 11.23
N ILE A 30 16.99 33.35 11.22
CA ILE A 30 18.38 32.95 11.49
C ILE A 30 19.34 33.45 10.40
N LEU A 31 18.99 33.23 9.13
CA LEU A 31 19.81 33.66 7.99
C LEU A 31 19.84 35.19 7.85
N ALA A 32 18.76 35.90 8.23
CA ALA A 32 18.72 37.36 8.23
C ALA A 32 19.67 37.97 9.28
N ASN A 33 19.75 37.38 10.49
CA ASN A 33 20.69 37.81 11.52
C ASN A 33 22.16 37.51 11.14
N ALA A 34 22.43 36.37 10.51
CA ALA A 34 23.78 36.02 10.05
C ALA A 34 24.31 36.97 8.95
N ARG A 35 23.45 37.44 8.04
CA ARG A 35 23.85 38.36 6.95
C ARG A 35 24.16 39.79 7.41
N GLY A 36 23.81 40.17 8.64
CA GLY A 36 24.17 41.47 9.22
C GLY A 36 25.63 41.59 9.67
N GLN A 37 26.40 40.49 9.64
CA GLN A 37 27.80 40.43 10.05
C GLN A 37 28.72 40.35 8.82
N SER A 38 29.00 41.49 8.19
CA SER A 38 30.11 41.62 7.23
C SER A 38 31.30 42.26 7.95
N VAL A 39 32.34 41.49 8.26
CA VAL A 39 33.66 42.03 8.61
C VAL A 39 34.73 41.40 7.72
N VAL A 40 35.39 42.29 6.99
CA VAL A 40 36.53 42.20 6.07
C VAL A 40 37.53 41.05 6.31
N PRO A 41 38.00 40.34 5.27
CA PRO A 41 39.08 39.37 5.41
C PRO A 41 40.46 40.05 5.28
N THR A 42 41.34 39.88 6.26
CA THR A 42 42.77 40.22 6.12
C THR A 42 43.70 39.11 6.64
N HIS A 43 44.41 38.53 5.67
CA HIS A 43 45.72 37.89 5.69
C HIS A 43 45.98 36.53 6.38
N GLN A 44 46.49 35.65 5.51
CA GLN A 44 47.10 34.32 5.68
C GLN A 44 48.28 34.29 6.67
N GLY A 45 48.37 33.22 7.47
CA GLY A 45 49.62 32.86 8.15
C GLY A 45 49.50 31.78 9.23
N ASN A 46 49.92 30.56 8.89
CA ASN A 46 50.34 29.42 9.73
C ASN A 46 49.39 28.74 10.73
N ILE A 47 48.90 27.57 10.32
CA ILE A 47 48.07 26.59 11.07
C ILE A 47 48.87 25.81 12.13
N GLU A 48 50.20 25.99 12.24
CA GLU A 48 51.02 25.23 13.19
C GLU A 48 51.21 25.88 14.58
N GLU A 49 50.98 27.19 14.72
CA GLU A 49 51.13 27.90 16.01
C GLU A 49 49.97 27.57 16.98
N GLY A 50 48.75 27.37 16.45
CA GLY A 50 47.54 27.10 17.25
C GLY A 50 47.51 25.70 17.89
N ARG A 51 48.38 24.78 17.46
CA ARG A 51 48.40 23.41 17.99
C ARG A 51 49.21 23.29 19.29
N ARG A 52 50.09 24.25 19.60
CA ARG A 52 50.93 24.22 20.82
C ARG A 52 50.29 24.85 22.06
N GLN A 53 49.13 25.50 21.95
CA GLN A 53 48.44 26.10 23.10
C GLN A 53 47.36 25.21 23.75
N LEU A 54 47.20 23.96 23.30
CA LEU A 54 46.17 23.02 23.77
C LEU A 54 46.57 22.18 25.00
N GLU A 55 47.76 22.40 25.58
CA GLU A 55 48.22 21.69 26.78
C GLU A 55 48.46 22.64 27.95
N THR A 56 47.37 23.24 28.48
CA THR A 56 47.35 23.72 29.87
C THR A 56 45.98 23.44 30.52
N PRO A 57 45.92 23.05 31.81
CA PRO A 57 44.67 22.72 32.46
C PRO A 57 43.86 23.96 32.85
N VAL A 58 42.54 23.78 32.80
CA VAL A 58 41.45 24.74 33.03
C VAL A 58 41.61 25.58 34.30
N LEU A 59 41.56 26.91 34.15
CA LEU A 59 41.17 27.85 35.22
C LEU A 59 39.80 28.47 34.91
N PRO A 60 38.97 28.80 35.93
CA PRO A 60 37.62 29.31 35.72
C PRO A 60 37.67 30.81 35.40
N LEU A 61 37.19 31.22 34.24
CA LEU A 61 37.12 32.64 33.84
C LEU A 61 35.67 33.10 33.68
N SER A 62 35.25 33.84 34.72
CA SER A 62 34.27 34.92 34.77
C SER A 62 33.70 35.39 33.41
N LEU A 63 32.39 35.17 33.22
CA LEU A 63 31.56 35.81 32.20
C LEU A 63 31.60 37.36 32.33
N LYS A 64 32.20 38.03 31.36
CA LYS A 64 31.83 39.41 31.01
C LYS A 64 31.19 39.41 29.62
N SER A 65 29.86 39.44 29.63
CA SER A 65 28.94 40.11 28.71
C SER A 65 29.48 40.52 27.32
N ASP A 66 29.08 39.80 26.27
CA ASP A 66 29.04 40.32 24.89
C ASP A 66 27.58 40.32 24.38
N PRO A 67 26.97 41.49 24.02
CA PRO A 67 25.54 41.62 23.71
C PRO A 67 25.07 41.02 22.37
N LYS A 68 25.96 40.40 21.59
CA LYS A 68 25.68 40.02 20.19
C LYS A 68 25.17 38.58 20.00
N HIS A 69 25.34 37.70 20.98
CA HIS A 69 24.86 36.31 20.95
C HIS A 69 23.50 36.09 21.61
N THR A 70 22.93 37.10 22.26
CA THR A 70 21.68 37.01 23.04
C THR A 70 20.42 36.92 22.16
N GLY A 71 20.35 37.66 21.05
CA GLY A 71 19.11 37.77 20.26
C GLY A 71 18.65 36.47 19.57
N PHE A 72 19.56 35.60 19.14
CA PHE A 72 19.23 34.33 18.49
C PHE A 72 18.67 33.29 19.48
N ALA A 73 19.37 33.11 20.61
CA ALA A 73 18.95 32.20 21.67
C ALA A 73 17.61 32.66 22.27
N GLU A 74 17.38 33.97 22.35
CA GLU A 74 16.14 34.56 22.87
C GLU A 74 14.93 34.34 21.94
N VAL A 75 15.09 34.41 20.61
CA VAL A 75 14.01 34.11 19.67
C VAL A 75 13.61 32.63 19.71
N ILE A 76 14.59 31.71 19.75
CA ILE A 76 14.31 30.28 19.87
C ILE A 76 13.68 29.96 21.23
N ARG A 77 14.20 30.55 22.31
CA ARG A 77 13.65 30.43 23.66
C ARG A 77 12.19 30.87 23.70
N ARG A 78 11.85 32.04 23.16
CA ARG A 78 10.47 32.55 23.16
C ARG A 78 9.49 31.63 22.41
N GLU A 79 9.90 31.09 21.26
CA GLU A 79 9.04 30.21 20.46
C GLU A 79 8.89 28.82 21.13
N LEU A 80 9.96 28.33 21.78
CA LEU A 80 9.91 27.12 22.60
C LEU A 80 9.03 27.30 23.85
N ASP A 81 9.19 28.41 24.57
CA ASP A 81 8.39 28.74 25.75
C ASP A 81 6.90 28.88 25.37
N SER A 82 6.58 29.42 24.19
CA SER A 82 5.21 29.47 23.67
C SER A 82 4.66 28.09 23.34
N ALA A 83 5.48 27.19 22.78
CA ALA A 83 5.06 25.81 22.49
C ALA A 83 4.91 24.98 23.77
N PHE A 84 5.77 25.23 24.77
CA PHE A 84 5.70 24.66 26.11
C PHE A 84 4.42 25.08 26.84
N ALA A 85 4.14 26.38 26.92
CA ALA A 85 2.96 26.90 27.60
C ALA A 85 1.66 26.34 27.00
N PHE A 86 1.62 26.21 25.67
CA PHE A 86 0.49 25.56 24.99
C PHE A 86 0.37 24.07 25.33
N LEU A 87 1.48 23.33 25.36
CA LEU A 87 1.44 21.90 25.67
C LEU A 87 1.06 21.64 27.13
N ASP A 88 1.52 22.47 28.08
CA ASP A 88 1.18 22.34 29.50
C ASP A 88 -0.30 22.66 29.76
N ASP A 89 -0.84 23.72 29.15
CA ASP A 89 -2.28 24.05 29.19
C ASP A 89 -3.14 22.89 28.67
N GLN A 90 -2.75 22.30 27.53
CA GLN A 90 -3.44 21.13 26.98
C GLN A 90 -3.29 19.88 27.87
N LEU A 91 -2.19 19.73 28.61
CA LEU A 91 -2.01 18.64 29.56
C LEU A 91 -2.90 18.81 30.80
N GLU A 92 -3.02 20.04 31.32
CA GLU A 92 -3.93 20.37 32.42
C GLU A 92 -5.40 20.14 32.04
N GLU A 93 -5.78 20.52 30.82
CA GLU A 93 -7.11 20.27 30.27
C GLU A 93 -7.40 18.76 30.20
N CYS A 94 -6.47 17.96 29.64
CA CYS A 94 -6.63 16.51 29.57
C CYS A 94 -6.66 15.87 30.97
N GLN A 95 -5.89 16.36 31.93
CA GLN A 95 -5.91 15.86 33.31
C GLN A 95 -7.26 16.16 33.98
N THR A 96 -7.81 17.35 33.78
CA THR A 96 -9.14 17.73 34.29
C THR A 96 -10.24 16.85 33.69
N LYS A 97 -10.17 16.59 32.38
CA LYS A 97 -11.10 15.68 31.69
C LYS A 97 -10.99 14.25 32.21
N LEU A 98 -9.77 13.76 32.46
CA LEU A 98 -9.57 12.42 33.02
C LEU A 98 -10.22 12.29 34.41
N VAL A 99 -9.99 13.25 35.31
CA VAL A 99 -10.61 13.25 36.66
C VAL A 99 -12.14 13.28 36.57
N PHE A 100 -12.69 14.07 35.64
CA PHE A 100 -14.14 14.05 35.40
C PHE A 100 -14.64 12.68 34.95
N LEU A 101 -13.93 12.03 34.01
CA LEU A 101 -14.28 10.70 33.52
C LEU A 101 -14.08 9.60 34.58
N GLU A 102 -13.13 9.75 35.49
CA GLU A 102 -12.96 8.86 36.64
C GLU A 102 -14.15 8.97 37.61
N ASN A 103 -14.63 10.18 37.88
CA ASN A 103 -15.83 10.39 38.70
C ASN A 103 -17.09 9.83 38.00
N LEU A 104 -17.20 10.00 36.68
CA LEU A 104 -18.29 9.41 35.89
C LEU A 104 -18.21 7.88 35.85
N ALA A 105 -17.00 7.33 35.81
CA ALA A 105 -16.77 5.89 35.88
C ALA A 105 -17.15 5.32 37.25
N GLN A 106 -16.89 6.06 38.33
CA GLN A 106 -17.39 5.70 39.67
C GLN A 106 -18.92 5.67 39.70
N GLN A 107 -19.60 6.69 39.15
CA GLN A 107 -21.06 6.72 39.06
C GLN A 107 -21.61 5.54 38.24
N TYR A 108 -20.99 5.23 37.10
CA TYR A 108 -21.36 4.06 36.29
C TYR A 108 -21.15 2.75 37.05
N SER A 109 -20.06 2.63 37.81
CA SER A 109 -19.77 1.46 38.63
C SER A 109 -20.84 1.21 39.72
N HIS A 110 -21.46 2.26 40.26
CA HIS A 110 -22.57 2.15 41.22
C HIS A 110 -23.90 1.70 40.59
N THR A 111 -24.04 1.83 39.27
CA THR A 111 -25.23 1.34 38.53
C THR A 111 -25.15 -0.14 38.16
N MET A 112 -24.00 -0.80 38.40
CA MET A 112 -23.80 -2.22 38.10
C MET A 112 -24.33 -3.14 39.22
N PRO A 113 -24.86 -4.33 38.90
CA PRO A 113 -25.34 -5.28 39.91
C PRO A 113 -24.21 -5.77 40.85
N ALA A 114 -24.56 -6.06 42.11
CA ALA A 114 -23.62 -6.39 43.19
C ALA A 114 -22.77 -7.67 42.95
N ALA A 115 -23.18 -8.55 42.04
CA ALA A 115 -22.45 -9.77 41.68
C ALA A 115 -21.15 -9.48 40.90
N SER A 116 -20.94 -8.25 40.43
CA SER A 116 -19.82 -7.88 39.56
C SER A 116 -18.55 -7.43 40.29
N PHE A 117 -18.58 -7.30 41.63
CA PHE A 117 -17.50 -6.74 42.44
C PHE A 117 -16.79 -7.77 43.33
N LYS A 118 -15.45 -7.81 43.31
CA LYS A 118 -14.63 -8.45 44.35
C LYS A 118 -13.68 -7.46 45.01
N ALA A 119 -13.64 -7.48 46.34
CA ALA A 119 -12.80 -6.62 47.16
C ALA A 119 -11.31 -6.94 46.97
N LYS A 120 -10.57 -5.99 46.39
CA LYS A 120 -9.14 -5.74 46.62
C LYS A 120 -8.75 -4.35 46.11
N ASP A 121 -8.40 -3.47 47.05
CA ASP A 121 -7.64 -2.20 47.07
C ASP A 121 -7.41 -1.31 45.82
N THR A 122 -8.16 -1.43 44.73
CA THR A 122 -8.28 -0.36 43.71
C THR A 122 -9.49 -0.60 42.82
N LEU A 123 -10.32 0.44 42.65
CA LEU A 123 -11.60 0.44 41.90
C LEU A 123 -11.49 -0.27 40.53
N VAL A 124 -10.35 -0.09 39.87
CA VAL A 124 -9.96 -0.57 38.52
C VAL A 124 -9.89 -2.11 38.41
N SER A 125 -9.66 -2.83 39.50
CA SER A 125 -9.44 -4.30 39.45
C SER A 125 -10.71 -5.13 39.71
N SER A 126 -11.86 -4.47 39.91
CA SER A 126 -13.00 -5.10 40.57
C SER A 126 -14.22 -5.38 39.69
N ILE A 127 -14.22 -5.04 38.38
CA ILE A 127 -15.40 -5.15 37.50
C ILE A 127 -15.33 -6.41 36.62
N GLN A 128 -16.27 -7.36 36.77
CA GLN A 128 -16.34 -8.60 35.98
C GLN A 128 -17.35 -8.61 34.81
N HIS A 129 -18.39 -7.76 34.83
CA HIS A 129 -19.45 -7.75 33.81
C HIS A 129 -19.78 -6.31 33.35
N PRO A 130 -19.08 -5.78 32.32
CA PRO A 130 -19.17 -4.38 31.92
C PRO A 130 -20.41 -3.99 31.08
N ASP A 131 -21.32 -4.95 30.82
CA ASP A 131 -22.50 -4.80 29.95
C ASP A 131 -23.82 -4.50 30.70
N ASP A 132 -23.86 -4.60 32.04
CA ASP A 132 -25.09 -4.55 32.84
C ASP A 132 -25.42 -3.16 33.45
N GLY A 133 -24.61 -2.13 33.16
CA GLY A 133 -24.79 -0.76 33.65
C GLY A 133 -25.69 0.12 32.77
N ASP A 134 -25.95 1.36 33.19
CA ASP A 134 -26.78 2.31 32.43
C ASP A 134 -26.22 2.57 31.00
N PRO A 135 -26.97 2.24 29.93
CA PRO A 135 -26.55 2.42 28.54
C PRO A 135 -26.15 3.86 28.16
N PHE A 136 -26.75 4.86 28.81
CA PHE A 136 -26.47 6.27 28.54
C PHE A 136 -25.11 6.68 29.10
N LEU A 137 -24.84 6.36 30.37
CA LEU A 137 -23.56 6.61 31.04
C LEU A 137 -22.42 5.84 30.37
N ARG A 138 -22.70 4.60 29.94
CA ARG A 138 -21.75 3.77 29.18
C ARG A 138 -21.30 4.44 27.89
N THR A 139 -22.26 4.96 27.13
CA THR A 139 -21.98 5.66 25.87
C THR A 139 -21.17 6.92 26.14
N GLN A 140 -21.57 7.74 27.12
CA GLN A 140 -20.84 8.96 27.50
C GLN A 140 -19.39 8.68 27.93
N LEU A 141 -19.16 7.61 28.68
CA LEU A 141 -17.81 7.21 29.12
C LEU A 141 -16.93 6.78 27.95
N LYS A 142 -17.44 5.89 27.07
CA LYS A 142 -16.72 5.47 25.87
C LYS A 142 -16.37 6.67 24.99
N ASP A 143 -17.32 7.57 24.83
CA ASP A 143 -17.20 8.78 24.03
C ASP A 143 -16.20 9.79 24.59
N GLY A 144 -16.21 9.99 25.91
CA GLY A 144 -15.29 10.90 26.60
C GLY A 144 -13.86 10.37 26.61
N LEU A 145 -13.68 9.07 26.87
CA LEU A 145 -12.36 8.42 26.85
C LEU A 145 -11.77 8.39 25.43
N ALA A 146 -12.59 8.16 24.40
CA ALA A 146 -12.14 8.20 23.01
C ALA A 146 -11.71 9.62 22.56
N GLN A 147 -12.38 10.66 23.05
CA GLN A 147 -11.98 12.05 22.83
C GLN A 147 -10.67 12.38 23.55
N LEU A 148 -10.54 11.99 24.81
CA LEU A 148 -9.32 12.20 25.60
C LEU A 148 -8.11 11.50 24.95
N PHE A 149 -8.28 10.25 24.51
CA PHE A 149 -7.26 9.50 23.78
C PHE A 149 -6.84 10.21 22.47
N GLN A 150 -7.78 10.87 21.79
CA GLN A 150 -7.50 11.64 20.60
C GLN A 150 -6.64 12.88 20.91
N GLU A 151 -6.99 13.62 21.96
CA GLU A 151 -6.25 14.81 22.39
C GLU A 151 -4.82 14.45 22.81
N GLN A 152 -4.65 13.36 23.55
CA GLN A 152 -3.34 12.82 23.91
C GLN A 152 -2.53 12.40 22.69
N SER A 153 -3.16 11.77 21.70
CA SER A 153 -2.49 11.42 20.44
C SER A 153 -1.98 12.66 19.69
N ARG A 154 -2.75 13.76 19.68
CA ARG A 154 -2.32 15.05 19.11
C ARG A 154 -1.13 15.65 19.85
N GLN A 155 -1.08 15.55 21.18
CA GLN A 155 0.06 15.99 21.99
C GLN A 155 1.34 15.24 21.62
N VAL A 156 1.25 13.91 21.41
CA VAL A 156 2.40 13.10 20.99
C VAL A 156 2.92 13.55 19.62
N ILE A 157 2.04 13.75 18.65
CA ILE A 157 2.40 14.25 17.30
C ILE A 157 3.02 15.65 17.40
N PHE A 158 2.42 16.56 18.16
CA PHE A 158 2.92 17.92 18.37
C PHE A 158 4.33 17.93 18.98
N ARG A 159 4.59 17.07 19.98
CA ARG A 159 5.91 16.92 20.59
C ARG A 159 6.92 16.38 19.57
N MET A 160 6.58 15.33 18.83
CA MET A 160 7.46 14.77 17.79
C MET A 160 7.86 15.82 16.75
N LEU A 161 6.90 16.63 16.27
CA LEU A 161 7.16 17.71 15.32
C LEU A 161 8.06 18.80 15.91
N THR A 162 7.79 19.21 17.15
CA THR A 162 8.62 20.20 17.87
C THR A 162 10.06 19.70 18.02
N ASN A 163 10.25 18.43 18.40
CA ASN A 163 11.56 17.80 18.56
C ASN A 163 12.37 17.79 17.26
N GLU A 164 11.74 17.39 16.15
CA GLU A 164 12.36 17.38 14.82
C GLU A 164 12.80 18.79 14.40
N VAL A 165 11.98 19.81 14.65
CA VAL A 165 12.33 21.20 14.34
C VAL A 165 13.51 21.66 15.19
N CYS A 166 13.54 21.33 16.49
CA CYS A 166 14.67 21.61 17.36
C CYS A 166 15.97 20.96 16.85
N GLU A 167 15.94 19.68 16.48
CA GLU A 167 17.11 18.97 15.95
C GLU A 167 17.64 19.61 14.66
N ARG A 168 16.73 20.02 13.76
CA ARG A 168 17.11 20.72 12.52
C ARG A 168 17.68 22.10 12.77
N LEU A 169 17.17 22.83 13.77
CA LEU A 169 17.71 24.14 14.16
C LEU A 169 19.12 24.00 14.73
N VAL A 170 19.36 22.98 15.56
CA VAL A 170 20.70 22.66 16.08
C VAL A 170 21.65 22.32 14.92
N ALA A 171 21.22 21.46 13.99
CA ALA A 171 22.04 21.09 12.83
C ALA A 171 22.35 22.28 11.92
N LEU A 172 21.38 23.19 11.71
CA LEU A 172 21.56 24.42 10.95
C LEU A 172 22.57 25.36 11.64
N GLN A 173 22.45 25.52 12.96
CA GLN A 173 23.35 26.36 13.73
C GLN A 173 24.77 25.80 13.70
N ILE A 174 24.96 24.49 13.86
CA ILE A 174 26.27 23.84 13.74
C ILE A 174 26.88 24.11 12.36
N ARG A 175 26.09 24.05 11.28
CA ARG A 175 26.59 24.34 9.92
C ARG A 175 27.03 25.79 9.74
N ILE A 176 26.24 26.76 10.20
CA ILE A 176 26.59 28.19 10.14
C ILE A 176 27.84 28.46 10.99
N THR A 177 27.92 27.81 12.15
CA THR A 177 29.02 27.96 13.10
C THR A 177 30.33 27.34 12.58
N CYS A 178 30.28 26.24 11.82
CA CYS A 178 31.48 25.62 11.25
C CYS A 178 32.14 26.45 10.14
N GLU A 179 31.47 27.48 9.61
CA GLU A 179 32.06 28.42 8.65
C GLU A 179 32.81 29.59 9.34
N GLU A 180 32.63 29.82 10.66
CA GLU A 180 33.32 30.86 11.43
C GLU A 180 34.15 30.28 12.60
N VAL A 181 35.40 30.73 12.73
CA VAL A 181 36.48 30.12 13.52
C VAL A 181 36.22 30.06 15.05
N ILE A 182 36.36 28.85 15.61
CA ILE A 182 36.80 28.39 16.95
C ILE A 182 36.20 29.00 18.25
N GLN A 183 35.54 30.16 18.28
CA GLN A 183 34.93 30.69 19.53
C GLN A 183 33.50 30.18 19.85
N LEU A 184 32.86 29.44 18.96
CA LEU A 184 31.44 29.06 19.06
C LEU A 184 31.16 27.61 19.52
N GLY A 185 32.19 26.82 19.84
CA GLY A 185 32.03 25.46 20.37
C GLY A 185 31.27 25.40 21.70
N THR A 186 31.27 26.50 22.45
CA THR A 186 30.51 26.70 23.70
C THR A 186 29.03 26.94 23.44
N VAL A 187 28.67 27.78 22.46
CA VAL A 187 27.27 28.15 22.18
C VAL A 187 26.47 26.97 21.59
N GLY A 188 27.09 26.15 20.73
CA GLY A 188 26.45 24.93 20.21
C GLY A 188 26.19 23.89 21.31
N LYS A 189 27.11 23.77 22.28
CA LYS A 189 26.93 22.92 23.47
C LYS A 189 25.87 23.49 24.41
N GLU A 190 25.83 24.79 24.63
CA GLU A 190 24.79 25.45 25.44
C GLU A 190 23.39 25.29 24.84
N LEU A 191 23.22 25.47 23.53
CA LEU A 191 21.92 25.30 22.87
C LEU A 191 21.47 23.83 22.88
N THR A 192 22.40 22.89 22.65
CA THR A 192 22.10 21.45 22.73
C THR A 192 21.76 21.04 24.15
N SER A 193 22.51 21.53 25.14
CA SER A 193 22.23 21.32 26.57
C SER A 193 20.91 21.98 26.99
N TYR A 194 20.56 23.13 26.42
CA TYR A 194 19.31 23.83 26.68
C TYR A 194 18.11 23.09 26.09
N ILE A 195 18.20 22.61 24.85
CA ILE A 195 17.15 21.82 24.20
C ILE A 195 16.97 20.47 24.90
N MET A 196 18.07 19.77 25.22
CA MET A 196 18.02 18.50 25.96
C MET A 196 17.59 18.67 27.42
N GLY A 197 17.86 19.82 28.03
CA GLY A 197 17.43 20.19 29.38
C GLY A 197 16.08 20.91 29.43
N HIS A 198 15.39 21.08 28.30
CA HIS A 198 14.14 21.85 28.24
C HIS A 198 12.97 21.04 28.81
N ALA A 199 12.11 21.70 29.58
CA ALA A 199 11.01 21.09 30.34
C ALA A 199 10.03 20.26 29.47
N ILE A 200 9.89 20.58 28.17
CA ILE A 200 9.11 19.78 27.21
C ILE A 200 9.61 18.31 27.19
N PHE A 201 10.92 18.09 27.24
CA PHE A 201 11.54 16.77 27.12
C PHE A 201 11.70 16.06 28.47
N THR A 202 12.01 16.83 29.52
CA THR A 202 12.34 16.29 30.83
C THR A 202 11.12 16.12 31.74
N GLU A 203 10.09 16.96 31.61
CA GLU A 203 8.93 16.98 32.53
C GLU A 203 7.61 16.68 31.83
N LEU A 204 7.28 17.38 30.73
CA LEU A 204 5.99 17.22 30.05
C LEU A 204 5.88 15.92 29.25
N GLY A 205 6.98 15.46 28.65
CA GLY A 205 7.03 14.18 27.91
C GLY A 205 6.60 12.98 28.77
N PRO A 206 7.22 12.77 29.95
CA PRO A 206 6.80 11.77 30.92
C PRO A 206 5.36 11.98 31.43
N LYS A 207 4.95 13.23 31.74
CA LYS A 207 3.60 13.57 32.21
C LYS A 207 2.51 13.18 31.19
N SER A 208 2.70 13.51 29.91
CA SER A 208 1.81 13.13 28.81
C SER A 208 1.71 11.61 28.64
N SER A 209 2.84 10.91 28.73
CA SER A 209 2.89 9.45 28.58
C SER A 209 2.21 8.73 29.76
N LYS A 210 2.32 9.29 30.97
CA LYS A 210 1.62 8.80 32.17
C LYS A 210 0.10 8.94 32.02
N LEU A 211 -0.38 10.10 31.58
CA LEU A 211 -1.80 10.37 31.40
C LEU A 211 -2.45 9.46 30.34
N ALA A 212 -1.74 9.21 29.24
CA ALA A 212 -2.17 8.27 28.20
C ALA A 212 -2.28 6.83 28.74
N LYS A 213 -1.34 6.43 29.60
CA LYS A 213 -1.38 5.11 30.25
C LYS A 213 -2.56 5.00 31.21
N GLU A 214 -2.84 6.03 31.99
CA GLU A 214 -3.99 6.07 32.92
C GLU A 214 -5.33 5.98 32.17
N THR A 215 -5.45 6.69 31.05
CA THR A 215 -6.64 6.63 30.18
C THR A 215 -6.85 5.23 29.60
N ASN A 216 -5.78 4.58 29.15
CA ASN A 216 -5.85 3.22 28.61
C ASN A 216 -6.19 2.19 29.69
N VAL A 217 -5.61 2.31 30.89
CA VAL A 217 -5.91 1.44 32.04
C VAL A 217 -7.36 1.59 32.48
N LEU A 218 -7.89 2.82 32.52
CA LEU A 218 -9.28 3.08 32.86
C LEU A 218 -10.24 2.46 31.83
N TYR A 219 -9.97 2.61 30.53
CA TYR A 219 -10.77 1.97 29.49
C TYR A 219 -10.68 0.44 29.54
N ALA A 220 -9.49 -0.10 29.80
CA ALA A 220 -9.26 -1.54 29.92
C ALA A 220 -10.07 -2.15 31.07
N ALA A 221 -10.07 -1.50 32.22
CA ALA A 221 -10.83 -1.91 33.38
C ALA A 221 -12.34 -1.84 33.18
N LEU A 222 -12.82 -0.81 32.48
CA LEU A 222 -14.25 -0.60 32.26
C LEU A 222 -14.84 -1.45 31.14
N PHE A 223 -14.07 -1.78 30.08
CA PHE A 223 -14.63 -2.35 28.85
C PHE A 223 -13.86 -3.55 28.28
N CYS A 224 -12.64 -3.83 28.73
CA CYS A 224 -11.77 -4.85 28.14
C CYS A 224 -11.25 -5.87 29.16
N ASN A 225 -11.94 -6.06 30.30
CA ASN A 225 -11.57 -7.01 31.35
C ASN A 225 -10.12 -6.85 31.86
N GLY A 226 -9.59 -5.62 31.83
CA GLY A 226 -8.22 -5.30 32.23
C GLY A 226 -7.14 -5.49 31.15
N ASP A 227 -7.51 -5.91 29.93
CA ASP A 227 -6.57 -6.03 28.81
C ASP A 227 -6.26 -4.66 28.18
N THR A 228 -5.04 -4.18 28.39
CA THR A 228 -4.59 -2.87 27.90
C THR A 228 -4.29 -2.81 26.41
N GLU A 229 -4.00 -3.95 25.77
CA GLU A 229 -3.75 -3.98 24.31
C GLU A 229 -5.06 -3.90 23.54
N VAL A 230 -6.07 -4.65 23.99
CA VAL A 230 -7.42 -4.59 23.44
C VAL A 230 -8.04 -3.22 23.67
N ALA A 231 -7.84 -2.63 24.85
CA ALA A 231 -8.31 -1.28 25.17
C ALA A 231 -7.72 -0.21 24.25
N GLN A 232 -6.41 -0.31 23.96
CA GLN A 232 -5.74 0.63 23.07
C GLN A 232 -6.28 0.54 21.64
N ALA A 233 -6.50 -0.68 21.14
CA ALA A 233 -7.10 -0.89 19.82
C ALA A 233 -8.55 -0.39 19.75
N ALA A 234 -9.34 -0.65 20.80
CA ALA A 234 -10.74 -0.23 20.88
C ALA A 234 -10.90 1.31 20.96
N LEU A 235 -10.04 1.97 21.74
CA LEU A 235 -9.97 3.44 21.84
C LEU A 235 -9.58 4.08 20.51
N ALA A 236 -8.56 3.54 19.83
CA ALA A 236 -8.16 4.02 18.51
C ALA A 236 -9.30 3.87 17.49
N PHE A 237 -10.03 2.75 17.54
CA PHE A 237 -11.18 2.52 16.68
C PHE A 237 -12.33 3.50 16.93
N HIS A 238 -12.75 3.68 18.20
CA HIS A 238 -13.83 4.60 18.59
C HIS A 238 -13.49 6.07 18.33
N SER A 239 -12.25 6.47 18.64
CA SER A 239 -11.75 7.82 18.36
C SER A 239 -11.82 8.15 16.87
N ALA A 240 -11.51 7.16 16.02
CA ALA A 240 -11.59 7.31 14.58
C ALA A 240 -13.03 7.25 14.01
N GLU A 241 -13.98 6.65 14.74
CA GLU A 241 -15.40 6.62 14.38
C GLU A 241 -16.11 7.94 14.69
N LYS A 242 -15.80 8.56 15.83
CA LYS A 242 -16.41 9.81 16.30
C LYS A 242 -15.96 11.05 15.51
N ASN A 243 -14.83 10.98 14.82
CA ASN A 243 -14.54 11.92 13.73
C ASN A 243 -15.56 11.67 12.62
N GLY A 244 -16.71 12.35 12.66
CA GLY A 244 -17.92 12.14 11.85
C GLY A 244 -17.77 12.03 10.33
N GLY A 245 -16.56 12.09 9.78
CA GLY A 245 -16.26 11.76 8.40
C GLY A 245 -16.40 10.26 8.05
N ARG A 246 -16.28 9.30 8.97
CA ARG A 246 -16.35 7.86 8.60
C ARG A 246 -17.75 7.41 8.16
N SER A 247 -18.80 7.86 8.85
CA SER A 247 -20.21 7.57 8.48
C SER A 247 -20.59 8.25 7.16
N LEU A 248 -20.24 9.54 7.01
CA LEU A 248 -20.44 10.31 5.78
C LEU A 248 -19.69 9.71 4.58
N ARG A 249 -18.44 9.26 4.74
CA ARG A 249 -17.66 8.59 3.69
C ARG A 249 -18.30 7.27 3.23
N ARG A 250 -18.86 6.48 4.16
CA ARG A 250 -19.59 5.24 3.83
C ARG A 250 -20.90 5.53 3.09
N PHE A 251 -21.60 6.60 3.48
CA PHE A 251 -22.81 7.03 2.78
C PHE A 251 -22.52 7.54 1.36
N GLU A 252 -21.48 8.37 1.21
CA GLU A 252 -20.99 8.86 -0.10
C GLU A 252 -20.58 7.70 -1.01
N PHE A 253 -19.89 6.70 -0.46
CA PHE A 253 -19.58 5.46 -1.16
C PHE A 253 -20.85 4.76 -1.67
N GLY A 254 -21.88 4.63 -0.81
CA GLY A 254 -23.16 4.03 -1.18
C GLY A 254 -23.87 4.76 -2.32
N ILE A 255 -23.87 6.11 -2.32
CA ILE A 255 -24.44 6.91 -3.41
C ILE A 255 -23.71 6.65 -4.73
N ARG A 256 -22.37 6.72 -4.72
CA ARG A 256 -21.57 6.49 -5.93
C ARG A 256 -21.72 5.06 -6.45
N LEU A 257 -21.79 4.07 -5.55
CA LEU A 257 -22.08 2.69 -5.92
C LEU A 257 -23.45 2.56 -6.59
N GLY A 258 -24.48 3.18 -6.02
CA GLY A 258 -25.82 3.23 -6.61
C GLY A 258 -25.82 3.87 -8.01
N ALA A 259 -25.10 4.97 -8.19
CA ALA A 259 -24.93 5.62 -9.50
C ALA A 259 -24.25 4.68 -10.51
N ALA A 260 -23.17 4.00 -10.12
CA ALA A 260 -22.48 3.03 -10.96
C ALA A 260 -23.41 1.85 -11.35
N MET A 261 -24.25 1.37 -10.43
CA MET A 261 -25.23 0.31 -10.70
C MET A 261 -26.29 0.73 -11.71
N VAL A 262 -26.82 1.96 -11.61
CA VAL A 262 -27.78 2.50 -12.58
C VAL A 262 -27.15 2.64 -13.97
N LEU A 263 -25.92 3.14 -14.05
CA LEU A 263 -25.18 3.22 -15.31
C LEU A 263 -24.90 1.84 -15.91
N MET A 264 -24.54 0.86 -15.08
CA MET A 264 -24.36 -0.52 -15.51
C MET A 264 -25.67 -1.11 -16.05
N ALA A 265 -26.79 -0.88 -15.37
CA ALA A 265 -28.10 -1.31 -15.84
C ALA A 265 -28.46 -0.68 -17.19
N TRP A 266 -28.09 0.58 -17.42
CA TRP A 266 -28.24 1.23 -18.72
C TRP A 266 -27.38 0.57 -19.80
N VAL A 267 -26.09 0.34 -19.55
CA VAL A 267 -25.24 -0.41 -20.50
C VAL A 267 -25.83 -1.78 -20.82
N MET A 268 -26.31 -2.51 -19.81
CA MET A 268 -26.96 -3.81 -20.01
C MET A 268 -28.27 -3.72 -20.81
N TRP A 269 -29.05 -2.66 -20.62
CA TRP A 269 -30.23 -2.39 -21.44
C TRP A 269 -29.86 -2.18 -22.91
N ASP A 270 -28.85 -1.35 -23.18
CA ASP A 270 -28.37 -1.08 -24.54
C ASP A 270 -27.79 -2.34 -25.21
N LEU A 271 -27.20 -3.24 -24.43
CA LEU A 271 -26.67 -4.53 -24.91
C LEU A 271 -27.75 -5.56 -25.25
N ILE A 272 -28.80 -5.65 -24.44
CA ILE A 272 -29.81 -6.74 -24.53
C ILE A 272 -31.03 -6.32 -25.36
N VAL A 273 -31.54 -5.11 -25.14
CA VAL A 273 -32.83 -4.65 -25.67
C VAL A 273 -32.66 -3.90 -26.97
N ASP A 274 -31.54 -3.20 -27.13
CA ASP A 274 -31.27 -2.36 -28.30
C ASP A 274 -30.03 -2.82 -29.10
N PRO A 275 -29.95 -4.08 -29.56
CA PRO A 275 -28.81 -4.52 -30.37
C PRO A 275 -28.83 -3.91 -31.79
N ASP A 276 -30.03 -3.60 -32.34
CA ASP A 276 -30.24 -3.36 -33.77
C ASP A 276 -30.38 -1.88 -34.19
N MET A 277 -30.37 -0.91 -33.27
CA MET A 277 -30.44 0.52 -33.63
C MET A 277 -29.06 1.08 -34.03
N GLY A 278 -28.54 0.66 -35.18
CA GLY A 278 -27.45 1.36 -35.87
C GLY A 278 -26.17 0.56 -36.11
N LYS A 279 -25.01 1.21 -35.98
CA LYS A 279 -23.70 0.64 -36.28
C LYS A 279 -23.29 -0.48 -35.33
N ASP A 280 -22.58 -1.47 -35.87
CA ASP A 280 -22.00 -2.56 -35.09
C ASP A 280 -20.80 -2.09 -34.27
N VAL A 281 -21.05 -1.77 -33.00
CA VAL A 281 -20.05 -1.27 -32.05
C VAL A 281 -19.05 -2.36 -31.64
N TRP A 282 -19.40 -3.65 -31.78
CA TRP A 282 -18.54 -4.75 -31.33
C TRP A 282 -17.27 -4.89 -32.16
N HIS A 283 -17.37 -4.61 -33.46
CA HIS A 283 -16.26 -4.69 -34.40
C HIS A 283 -15.51 -3.35 -34.56
N ASP A 284 -15.93 -2.31 -33.83
CA ASP A 284 -15.21 -1.04 -33.79
C ASP A 284 -13.85 -1.22 -33.09
N PRO A 285 -12.73 -0.70 -33.64
CA PRO A 285 -11.41 -0.82 -33.02
C PRO A 285 -11.36 -0.27 -31.59
N ALA A 286 -12.14 0.77 -31.27
CA ALA A 286 -12.20 1.33 -29.92
C ALA A 286 -12.78 0.37 -28.88
N PHE A 287 -13.50 -0.68 -29.30
CA PHE A 287 -13.96 -1.73 -28.39
C PHE A 287 -12.78 -2.43 -27.69
N LYS A 288 -11.63 -2.61 -28.38
CA LYS A 288 -10.41 -3.16 -27.77
C LYS A 288 -9.86 -2.25 -26.67
N VAL A 289 -10.00 -0.93 -26.82
CA VAL A 289 -9.64 0.06 -25.79
C VAL A 289 -10.54 -0.10 -24.56
N TYR A 290 -11.86 -0.13 -24.75
CA TYR A 290 -12.80 -0.34 -23.65
C TYR A 290 -12.61 -1.71 -22.97
N ARG A 291 -12.30 -2.77 -23.73
CA ARG A 291 -11.97 -4.08 -23.16
C ARG A 291 -10.76 -4.00 -22.23
N GLY A 292 -9.68 -3.37 -22.67
CA GLY A 292 -8.47 -3.19 -21.84
C GLY A 292 -8.75 -2.37 -20.59
N LEU A 293 -9.36 -1.20 -20.75
CA LEU A 293 -9.66 -0.27 -19.66
C LEU A 293 -10.66 -0.85 -18.65
N GLY A 294 -11.72 -1.51 -19.11
CA GLY A 294 -12.71 -2.16 -18.25
C GLY A 294 -12.10 -3.28 -17.42
N ASN A 295 -11.18 -4.05 -17.99
CA ASN A 295 -10.44 -5.07 -17.25
C ASN A 295 -9.47 -4.47 -16.21
N LEU A 296 -8.87 -3.30 -16.47
CA LEU A 296 -8.11 -2.57 -15.44
C LEU A 296 -9.01 -2.16 -14.27
N VAL A 297 -10.23 -1.69 -14.55
CA VAL A 297 -11.21 -1.34 -13.50
C VAL A 297 -11.61 -2.58 -12.70
N LEU A 298 -11.99 -3.68 -13.35
CA LEU A 298 -12.35 -4.95 -12.70
C LEU A 298 -11.24 -5.46 -11.77
N LEU A 299 -10.01 -5.28 -12.19
CA LEU A 299 -8.85 -5.74 -11.47
C LEU A 299 -8.58 -4.93 -10.19
N VAL A 300 -8.88 -3.62 -10.20
CA VAL A 300 -8.90 -2.80 -8.97
C VAL A 300 -10.01 -3.27 -8.01
N TRP A 301 -11.18 -3.62 -8.53
CA TRP A 301 -12.26 -4.23 -7.74
C TRP A 301 -11.82 -5.56 -7.10
N CYS A 302 -11.27 -6.48 -7.89
CA CYS A 302 -10.73 -7.74 -7.42
C CYS A 302 -9.66 -7.55 -6.32
N TRP A 303 -8.85 -6.51 -6.46
CA TRP A 303 -7.88 -6.18 -5.42
C TRP A 303 -8.55 -5.71 -4.12
N GLY A 304 -9.57 -4.85 -4.20
CA GLY A 304 -10.38 -4.47 -3.04
C GLY A 304 -11.01 -5.66 -2.34
N VAL A 305 -11.54 -6.62 -3.12
CA VAL A 305 -12.10 -7.88 -2.61
C VAL A 305 -11.02 -8.69 -1.87
N ASN A 306 -9.82 -8.83 -2.43
CA ASN A 306 -8.71 -9.53 -1.77
C ASN A 306 -8.42 -8.95 -0.38
N LEU A 307 -8.23 -7.62 -0.28
CA LEU A 307 -7.96 -6.96 1.00
C LEU A 307 -9.10 -7.19 2.00
N TRP A 308 -10.35 -7.04 1.53
CA TRP A 308 -11.51 -7.25 2.38
C TRP A 308 -11.61 -8.68 2.89
N VAL A 309 -11.40 -9.68 2.03
CA VAL A 309 -11.42 -11.10 2.40
C VAL A 309 -10.30 -11.41 3.39
N TRP A 310 -9.06 -11.02 3.10
CA TRP A 310 -7.92 -11.32 3.97
C TRP A 310 -8.08 -10.68 5.34
N ARG A 311 -8.56 -9.43 5.39
CA ARG A 311 -8.87 -8.74 6.64
C ARG A 311 -10.00 -9.43 7.42
N HIS A 312 -11.09 -9.80 6.75
CA HIS A 312 -12.24 -10.43 7.40
C HIS A 312 -11.89 -11.79 8.02
N VAL A 313 -10.99 -12.54 7.38
CA VAL A 313 -10.51 -13.84 7.85
C VAL A 313 -9.39 -13.71 8.89
N GLY A 314 -8.77 -12.54 9.03
CA GLY A 314 -7.63 -12.32 9.94
C GLY A 314 -6.30 -12.80 9.38
N ILE A 315 -6.14 -12.84 8.06
CA ILE A 315 -4.88 -13.17 7.41
C ILE A 315 -3.92 -11.98 7.49
N ASP A 316 -2.71 -12.22 7.99
CA ASP A 316 -1.61 -11.25 8.07
C ASP A 316 -0.99 -10.93 6.68
N TYR A 317 -1.81 -10.41 5.76
CA TYR A 317 -1.39 -10.07 4.39
C TYR A 317 -0.35 -8.95 4.36
N GLU A 318 -0.34 -8.07 5.36
CA GLU A 318 0.59 -6.94 5.45
C GLU A 318 2.02 -7.42 5.58
N ARG A 319 2.27 -8.40 6.46
CA ARG A 319 3.58 -9.00 6.60
C ARG A 319 4.02 -9.74 5.34
N PHE A 320 3.15 -10.56 4.76
CA PHE A 320 3.52 -11.40 3.61
C PHE A 320 3.80 -10.60 2.33
N LEU A 321 3.06 -9.50 2.15
CA LEU A 321 3.25 -8.59 1.03
C LEU A 321 4.21 -7.42 1.35
N GLU A 322 4.84 -7.44 2.53
CA GLU A 322 5.76 -6.39 3.02
C GLU A 322 5.14 -4.98 2.99
N LEU A 323 3.86 -4.87 3.33
CA LEU A 323 3.14 -3.60 3.46
C LEU A 323 3.48 -2.98 4.81
N ASP A 324 3.64 -1.65 4.85
CA ASP A 324 3.95 -0.96 6.11
C ASP A 324 2.69 -0.69 6.93
N PRO A 325 2.65 -1.14 8.20
CA PRO A 325 1.54 -0.89 9.10
C PRO A 325 1.48 0.55 9.63
N THR A 326 2.55 1.36 9.51
CA THR A 326 2.69 2.63 10.25
C THR A 326 1.84 3.81 9.75
N GLN A 327 1.06 3.64 8.67
CA GLN A 327 0.11 4.67 8.18
C GLN A 327 -1.36 4.30 8.30
N ILE A 328 -1.68 3.19 8.98
CA ILE A 328 -3.06 2.65 9.07
C ILE A 328 -3.85 3.35 10.18
N GLY A 329 -4.17 4.62 9.97
CA GLY A 329 -5.25 5.30 10.71
C GLY A 329 -6.64 5.05 10.09
N GLU A 330 -6.69 4.65 8.81
CA GLU A 330 -7.91 4.37 8.05
C GLU A 330 -7.90 2.94 7.48
N ASP A 331 -9.10 2.38 7.26
CA ASP A 331 -9.28 1.04 6.69
C ASP A 331 -8.70 0.99 5.26
N PRO A 332 -7.70 0.10 4.98
CA PRO A 332 -7.03 0.00 3.67
C PRO A 332 -7.97 -0.34 2.54
N CYS A 333 -9.13 -0.92 2.84
CA CYS A 333 -10.14 -1.22 1.85
C CYS A 333 -10.73 0.07 1.25
N ILE A 334 -11.02 1.08 2.08
CA ILE A 334 -11.84 2.25 1.68
C ILE A 334 -11.23 3.02 0.50
N PRO A 335 -9.94 3.40 0.49
CA PRO A 335 -9.34 4.07 -0.65
C PRO A 335 -9.42 3.25 -1.94
N VAL A 336 -9.20 1.94 -1.86
CA VAL A 336 -9.24 1.05 -3.03
C VAL A 336 -10.65 0.99 -3.63
N TRP A 337 -11.67 0.82 -2.79
CA TRP A 337 -13.06 0.77 -3.25
C TRP A 337 -13.53 2.11 -3.82
N ASN A 338 -13.12 3.23 -3.24
CA ASN A 338 -13.41 4.56 -3.77
C ASN A 338 -12.80 4.76 -5.16
N GLU A 339 -11.52 4.40 -5.34
CA GLU A 339 -10.87 4.42 -6.65
C GLU A 339 -11.58 3.52 -7.66
N ALA A 340 -11.96 2.30 -7.26
CA ALA A 340 -12.66 1.35 -8.11
C ALA A 340 -13.99 1.92 -8.64
N ILE A 341 -14.78 2.55 -7.76
CA ILE A 341 -16.07 3.16 -8.12
C ILE A 341 -15.88 4.37 -9.02
N ASP A 342 -14.98 5.29 -8.68
CA ASP A 342 -14.74 6.49 -9.50
C ASP A 342 -14.36 6.11 -10.93
N LEU A 343 -13.46 5.12 -11.08
CA LEU A 343 -13.05 4.58 -12.37
C LEU A 343 -14.21 3.88 -13.09
N SER A 344 -15.08 3.16 -12.36
CA SER A 344 -16.25 2.49 -12.93
C SER A 344 -17.27 3.48 -13.49
N ILE A 345 -17.55 4.55 -12.75
CA ILE A 345 -18.47 5.60 -13.21
C ILE A 345 -17.91 6.27 -14.47
N ALA A 346 -16.63 6.66 -14.46
CA ALA A 346 -15.98 7.25 -15.62
C ALA A 346 -15.99 6.30 -16.84
N PHE A 347 -15.71 5.02 -16.62
CA PHE A 347 -15.75 3.98 -17.65
C PHE A 347 -17.15 3.83 -18.26
N LEU A 348 -18.18 3.66 -17.41
CA LEU A 348 -19.56 3.44 -17.86
C LEU A 348 -20.12 4.66 -18.58
N LEU A 349 -19.88 5.87 -18.06
CA LEU A 349 -20.30 7.11 -18.72
C LEU A 349 -19.63 7.27 -20.09
N SER A 350 -18.31 7.06 -20.17
CA SER A 350 -17.58 7.13 -21.43
C SER A 350 -18.12 6.10 -22.43
N LEU A 351 -18.36 4.85 -21.99
CA LEU A 351 -18.90 3.79 -22.84
C LEU A 351 -20.29 4.13 -23.37
N ILE A 352 -21.21 4.59 -22.52
CA ILE A 352 -22.57 5.01 -22.94
C ILE A 352 -22.48 6.17 -23.95
N CYS A 353 -21.66 7.19 -23.65
CA CYS A 353 -21.49 8.34 -24.54
C CYS A 353 -20.94 7.92 -25.90
N PHE A 354 -19.89 7.09 -25.93
CA PHE A 354 -19.34 6.53 -27.16
C PHE A 354 -20.38 5.76 -27.95
N TRP A 355 -21.05 4.80 -27.31
CA TRP A 355 -22.02 3.92 -27.93
C TRP A 355 -23.21 4.69 -28.53
N LYS A 356 -23.78 5.64 -27.77
CA LYS A 356 -24.90 6.46 -28.23
C LYS A 356 -24.49 7.48 -29.29
N SER A 357 -23.25 7.98 -29.26
CA SER A 357 -22.75 8.91 -30.27
C SER A 357 -22.50 8.20 -31.61
N LEU A 358 -21.93 6.99 -31.60
CA LEU A 358 -21.76 6.17 -32.81
C LEU A 358 -23.09 5.83 -33.49
N ARG A 359 -24.16 5.65 -32.70
CA ARG A 359 -25.51 5.40 -33.21
C ARG A 359 -26.27 6.66 -33.62
N GLY A 360 -25.66 7.85 -33.47
CA GLY A 360 -26.30 9.13 -33.76
C GLY A 360 -27.48 9.48 -32.82
N VAL A 361 -27.60 8.79 -31.68
CA VAL A 361 -28.64 9.05 -30.67
C VAL A 361 -28.23 10.23 -29.81
N PHE A 362 -26.98 10.25 -29.36
CA PHE A 362 -26.37 11.40 -28.71
C PHE A 362 -25.64 12.24 -29.75
N PHE A 363 -25.77 13.57 -29.62
CA PHE A 363 -25.11 14.54 -30.50
C PHE A 363 -25.41 14.29 -31.99
N GLN A 364 -26.69 14.38 -32.37
CA GLN A 364 -27.12 14.21 -33.77
C GLN A 364 -26.32 15.11 -34.72
N GLY A 365 -25.79 14.51 -35.79
CA GLY A 365 -24.95 15.19 -36.79
C GLY A 365 -23.46 15.29 -36.42
N MET A 366 -23.04 14.73 -35.27
CA MET A 366 -21.62 14.62 -34.91
C MET A 366 -20.90 13.61 -35.82
N PRO A 367 -19.76 14.00 -36.42
CA PRO A 367 -18.90 13.06 -37.14
C PRO A 367 -18.48 11.89 -36.23
N GLU A 368 -18.45 10.68 -36.78
CA GLU A 368 -18.06 9.46 -36.07
C GLU A 368 -16.65 9.56 -35.48
N THR A 369 -15.75 10.24 -36.19
CA THR A 369 -14.39 10.54 -35.72
C THR A 369 -14.36 11.26 -34.36
N LEU A 370 -15.35 12.11 -34.08
CA LEU A 370 -15.46 12.77 -32.78
C LEU A 370 -15.97 11.82 -31.69
N ALA A 371 -16.74 10.77 -32.01
CA ALA A 371 -17.17 9.78 -31.01
C ALA A 371 -15.96 9.06 -30.40
N HIS A 372 -14.90 8.83 -31.18
CA HIS A 372 -13.64 8.24 -30.68
C HIS A 372 -12.85 9.15 -29.71
N THR A 373 -13.32 10.38 -29.42
CA THR A 373 -12.76 11.20 -28.33
C THR A 373 -13.15 10.68 -26.92
N PHE A 374 -14.27 9.96 -26.79
CA PHE A 374 -14.70 9.35 -25.52
C PHE A 374 -13.74 8.26 -25.01
N PRO A 375 -13.31 7.28 -25.82
CA PRO A 375 -12.28 6.33 -25.40
C PRO A 375 -10.92 6.99 -25.15
N LEU A 376 -10.54 8.02 -25.92
CA LEU A 376 -9.30 8.79 -25.68
C LEU A 376 -9.31 9.50 -24.33
N THR A 377 -10.37 10.25 -24.03
CA THR A 377 -10.51 10.98 -22.77
C THR A 377 -10.52 10.04 -21.57
N LEU A 378 -11.19 8.89 -21.68
CA LEU A 378 -11.16 7.85 -20.66
C LEU A 378 -9.76 7.25 -20.50
N PHE A 379 -9.07 6.91 -21.60
CA PHE A 379 -7.71 6.39 -21.56
C PHE A 379 -6.76 7.36 -20.85
N LEU A 380 -6.77 8.64 -21.23
CA LEU A 380 -5.96 9.68 -20.59
C LEU A 380 -6.30 9.86 -19.11
N TYR A 381 -7.59 9.81 -18.74
CA TYR A 381 -8.03 9.89 -17.36
C TYR A 381 -7.52 8.72 -16.52
N ILE A 382 -7.66 7.48 -17.01
CA ILE A 382 -7.17 6.30 -16.31
C ILE A 382 -5.65 6.36 -16.19
N MET A 383 -4.93 6.70 -17.27
CA MET A 383 -3.47 6.89 -17.24
C MET A 383 -3.06 7.98 -16.25
N TYR A 384 -3.78 9.10 -16.17
CA TYR A 384 -3.54 10.11 -15.15
C TYR A 384 -3.66 9.55 -13.72
N ARG A 385 -4.72 8.77 -13.43
CA ARG A 385 -4.92 8.12 -12.12
C ARG A 385 -3.85 7.06 -11.81
N VAL A 386 -3.32 6.40 -12.84
CA VAL A 386 -2.19 5.46 -12.74
C VAL A 386 -0.92 6.16 -12.26
N PHE A 387 -0.55 7.26 -12.93
CA PHE A 387 0.75 7.90 -12.74
C PHE A 387 0.76 8.89 -11.57
N MET A 388 -0.39 9.51 -11.28
CA MET A 388 -0.50 10.59 -10.31
C MET A 388 -1.25 10.17 -9.04
N PRO A 389 -0.82 10.63 -7.86
CA PRO A 389 0.39 11.41 -7.60
C PRO A 389 1.67 10.55 -7.60
N TRP A 390 2.68 10.95 -8.40
CA TRP A 390 3.91 10.17 -8.66
C TRP A 390 4.63 9.67 -7.40
N LYS A 391 4.69 10.49 -6.33
CA LYS A 391 5.37 10.14 -5.08
C LYS A 391 4.79 8.87 -4.43
N GLN A 392 3.48 8.66 -4.54
CA GLN A 392 2.77 7.49 -4.03
C GLN A 392 2.79 6.35 -5.05
N ARG A 393 2.65 6.68 -6.35
CA ARG A 393 2.56 5.69 -7.43
C ARG A 393 3.90 5.08 -7.88
N LYS A 394 5.05 5.71 -7.58
CA LYS A 394 6.39 5.18 -7.94
C LYS A 394 6.69 3.78 -7.38
N LEU A 395 5.94 3.35 -6.36
CA LEU A 395 6.13 2.08 -5.69
C LEU A 395 5.58 0.91 -6.51
N ILE A 396 4.59 1.12 -7.40
CA ILE A 396 4.21 0.11 -8.42
C ILE A 396 5.43 -0.25 -9.25
N PHE A 397 6.09 0.79 -9.74
CA PHE A 397 7.21 0.67 -10.65
C PHE A 397 8.38 0.00 -9.95
N THR A 398 8.48 0.18 -8.63
CA THR A 398 9.44 -0.53 -7.80
C THR A 398 9.07 -2.01 -7.69
N SER A 399 7.81 -2.37 -7.38
CA SER A 399 7.37 -3.78 -7.32
C SER A 399 7.54 -4.52 -8.65
N ILE A 400 7.20 -3.90 -9.79
CA ILE A 400 7.41 -4.50 -11.11
C ILE A 400 8.89 -4.66 -11.41
N LYS A 401 9.68 -3.61 -11.14
CA LYS A 401 11.15 -3.69 -11.27
C LYS A 401 11.68 -4.84 -10.42
N ASP A 402 11.19 -5.01 -9.19
CA ASP A 402 11.62 -6.08 -8.29
C ASP A 402 11.25 -7.45 -8.87
N VAL A 403 10.06 -7.63 -9.47
CA VAL A 403 9.69 -8.85 -10.21
C VAL A 403 10.64 -9.12 -11.37
N MET A 404 11.00 -8.10 -12.15
CA MET A 404 11.88 -8.23 -13.31
C MET A 404 13.34 -8.51 -12.92
N VAL A 405 13.79 -7.98 -11.78
CA VAL A 405 15.15 -8.13 -11.26
C VAL A 405 15.30 -9.37 -10.37
N ALA A 406 14.22 -9.86 -9.78
CA ALA A 406 14.20 -11.05 -8.93
C ALA A 406 14.86 -12.31 -9.55
N PRO A 407 14.76 -12.58 -10.87
CA PRO A 407 15.56 -13.61 -11.54
C PRO A 407 17.07 -13.55 -11.28
N PHE A 408 17.61 -12.36 -11.02
CA PHE A 408 19.03 -12.09 -10.81
C PHE A 408 19.38 -11.84 -9.34
N GLY A 409 18.41 -11.97 -8.43
CA GLY A 409 18.56 -11.72 -7.01
C GLY A 409 17.76 -12.72 -6.16
N THR A 410 17.54 -12.39 -4.89
CA THR A 410 16.74 -13.25 -4.01
C THR A 410 15.25 -13.07 -4.32
N THR A 411 14.58 -14.15 -4.72
CA THR A 411 13.13 -14.15 -4.97
C THR A 411 12.38 -14.39 -3.65
N ARG A 412 11.63 -13.38 -3.16
CA ARG A 412 10.78 -13.52 -1.97
C ARG A 412 9.36 -13.91 -2.37
N PHE A 413 8.48 -14.04 -1.38
CA PHE A 413 7.08 -14.37 -1.59
C PHE A 413 6.36 -13.29 -2.42
N LYS A 414 6.57 -12.01 -2.06
CA LYS A 414 5.96 -10.85 -2.70
C LYS A 414 6.20 -10.85 -4.21
N GLU A 415 7.46 -10.93 -4.67
CA GLU A 415 7.76 -10.89 -6.11
C GLU A 415 7.16 -12.09 -6.85
N GLY A 416 7.08 -13.25 -6.20
CA GLY A 416 6.39 -14.41 -6.74
C GLY A 416 4.87 -14.19 -6.88
N PHE A 417 4.25 -13.57 -5.88
CA PHE A 417 2.82 -13.25 -5.86
C PHE A 417 2.46 -12.20 -6.93
N VAL A 418 3.20 -11.09 -7.01
CA VAL A 418 3.03 -10.05 -8.05
C VAL A 418 3.25 -10.64 -9.45
N GLY A 419 4.30 -11.45 -9.61
CA GLY A 419 4.57 -12.08 -10.89
C GLY A 419 3.46 -13.03 -11.34
N ASP A 420 2.78 -13.70 -10.41
CA ASP A 420 1.61 -14.52 -10.73
C ASP A 420 0.41 -13.68 -11.15
N ILE A 421 0.20 -12.51 -10.55
CA ILE A 421 -0.79 -11.53 -11.03
C ILE A 421 -0.44 -11.05 -12.45
N LEU A 422 0.83 -10.77 -12.71
CA LEU A 422 1.33 -10.33 -14.01
C LEU A 422 1.01 -11.33 -15.15
N THR A 423 1.03 -12.63 -14.87
CA THR A 423 0.64 -13.66 -15.87
C THR A 423 -0.84 -13.61 -16.25
N SER A 424 -1.70 -13.12 -15.37
CA SER A 424 -3.16 -13.07 -15.58
C SER A 424 -3.62 -11.80 -16.31
N VAL A 425 -2.75 -10.80 -16.46
CA VAL A 425 -3.10 -9.51 -17.10
C VAL A 425 -2.54 -9.33 -18.50
N VAL A 426 -1.88 -10.34 -19.07
CA VAL A 426 -1.30 -10.32 -20.43
C VAL A 426 -2.25 -9.71 -21.47
N ARG A 427 -3.53 -10.10 -21.48
CA ARG A 427 -4.49 -9.57 -22.46
C ARG A 427 -4.75 -8.07 -22.26
N VAL A 428 -4.84 -7.63 -21.01
CA VAL A 428 -4.99 -6.22 -20.65
C VAL A 428 -3.80 -5.40 -21.16
N LEU A 429 -2.59 -5.95 -21.07
CA LEU A 429 -1.37 -5.30 -21.56
C LEU A 429 -1.38 -5.13 -23.08
N ILE A 430 -1.79 -6.17 -23.80
CA ILE A 430 -1.94 -6.11 -25.27
C ILE A 430 -2.94 -5.02 -25.65
N ASP A 431 -4.08 -4.93 -24.96
CA ASP A 431 -5.11 -3.92 -25.22
C ASP A 431 -4.63 -2.51 -24.89
N VAL A 432 -3.77 -2.34 -23.88
CA VAL A 432 -3.13 -1.05 -23.59
C VAL A 432 -2.13 -0.67 -24.68
N VAL A 433 -1.26 -1.57 -25.15
CA VAL A 433 -0.39 -1.27 -26.33
C VAL A 433 -1.25 -0.82 -27.49
N PHE A 434 -2.29 -1.62 -27.76
CA PHE A 434 -3.20 -1.37 -28.86
C PHE A 434 -3.79 0.03 -28.76
N SER A 435 -4.26 0.42 -27.57
CA SER A 435 -4.81 1.76 -27.31
C SER A 435 -3.80 2.87 -27.60
N VAL A 436 -2.52 2.68 -27.23
CA VAL A 436 -1.45 3.65 -27.53
C VAL A 436 -1.23 3.78 -29.03
N GLY A 437 -1.10 2.66 -29.73
CA GLY A 437 -0.97 2.64 -31.20
C GLY A 437 -2.18 3.27 -31.88
N TYR A 438 -3.38 2.96 -31.40
CA TYR A 438 -4.65 3.43 -31.96
C TYR A 438 -4.77 4.96 -31.90
N PHE A 439 -4.45 5.55 -30.75
CA PHE A 439 -4.44 7.02 -30.64
C PHE A 439 -3.26 7.67 -31.36
N ALA A 440 -2.13 6.97 -31.51
CA ALA A 440 -1.01 7.44 -32.32
C ALA A 440 -1.37 7.48 -33.83
N CYS A 441 -2.01 6.44 -34.37
CA CYS A 441 -2.60 6.44 -35.71
C CYS A 441 -3.56 7.63 -35.87
N GLY A 442 -4.47 7.81 -34.91
CA GLY A 442 -5.40 8.93 -34.91
C GLY A 442 -4.69 10.29 -34.98
N LEU A 443 -3.64 10.48 -34.19
CA LEU A 443 -2.88 11.73 -34.19
C LEU A 443 -2.16 11.96 -35.53
N MET A 444 -1.57 10.92 -36.12
CA MET A 444 -0.90 10.99 -37.42
C MET A 444 -1.90 11.25 -38.56
N GLY A 445 -3.04 10.56 -38.57
CA GLY A 445 -4.12 10.77 -39.53
C GLY A 445 -4.71 12.18 -39.41
N TRP A 446 -4.86 12.71 -38.19
CA TRP A 446 -5.25 14.10 -37.97
C TRP A 446 -4.22 15.08 -38.56
N TYR A 447 -2.93 14.86 -38.30
CA TYR A 447 -1.85 15.69 -38.85
C TYR A 447 -1.80 15.64 -40.39
N ALA A 448 -2.08 14.48 -40.98
CA ALA A 448 -2.09 14.26 -42.43
C ALA A 448 -3.40 14.67 -43.14
N ASN A 449 -4.39 15.21 -42.43
CA ASN A 449 -5.75 15.46 -42.93
C ASN A 449 -6.46 14.20 -43.49
N SER A 450 -6.13 13.03 -42.95
CA SER A 450 -6.68 11.72 -43.30
C SER A 450 -7.07 10.94 -42.03
N LEU A 451 -7.85 11.57 -41.15
CA LEU A 451 -8.26 10.99 -39.87
C LEU A 451 -9.31 9.90 -40.08
N HIS A 452 -8.89 8.64 -39.97
CA HIS A 452 -9.75 7.45 -40.00
C HIS A 452 -9.51 6.62 -38.73
N LEU A 453 -10.47 6.65 -37.81
CA LEU A 453 -10.41 5.94 -36.52
C LEU A 453 -11.34 4.72 -36.46
N ASP A 454 -12.08 4.50 -37.54
CA ASP A 454 -12.95 3.36 -37.82
C ASP A 454 -12.18 2.15 -38.36
N GLN A 455 -10.94 2.35 -38.82
CA GLN A 455 -10.08 1.29 -39.34
C GLN A 455 -9.11 0.78 -38.28
N ASP A 456 -8.93 -0.54 -38.24
CA ASP A 456 -8.05 -1.22 -37.29
C ASP A 456 -6.59 -1.31 -37.77
N GLU A 457 -6.00 -0.17 -38.14
CA GLU A 457 -4.66 -0.13 -38.75
C GLU A 457 -3.57 -0.76 -37.87
N VAL A 458 -3.69 -0.62 -36.54
CA VAL A 458 -2.73 -1.15 -35.56
C VAL A 458 -2.68 -2.67 -35.61
N GLN A 459 -3.81 -3.33 -35.89
CA GLN A 459 -3.85 -4.78 -35.99
C GLN A 459 -3.02 -5.30 -37.17
N ASP A 460 -2.85 -4.51 -38.23
CA ASP A 460 -2.05 -4.88 -39.39
C ASP A 460 -0.56 -4.52 -39.24
N TRP A 461 -0.19 -3.78 -38.19
CA TRP A 461 1.20 -3.42 -37.94
C TRP A 461 2.06 -4.64 -37.65
N TRP A 462 3.09 -4.85 -38.47
CA TRP A 462 3.99 -5.98 -38.32
C TRP A 462 4.69 -6.00 -36.94
N ILE A 463 5.07 -4.84 -36.41
CA ILE A 463 5.68 -4.71 -35.09
C ILE A 463 4.68 -5.13 -34.00
N PHE A 464 3.42 -4.71 -34.11
CA PHE A 464 2.39 -5.07 -33.14
C PHE A 464 2.16 -6.59 -33.12
N GLN A 465 1.92 -7.20 -34.28
CA GLN A 465 1.60 -8.63 -34.41
C GLN A 465 2.79 -9.55 -34.14
N TRP A 466 3.96 -9.25 -34.69
CA TRP A 466 5.10 -10.17 -34.69
C TRP A 466 6.14 -9.89 -33.61
N VAL A 467 6.09 -8.71 -32.97
CA VAL A 467 7.04 -8.33 -31.91
C VAL A 467 6.32 -8.09 -30.58
N LEU A 468 5.41 -7.12 -30.51
CA LEU A 468 4.84 -6.67 -29.23
C LEU A 468 3.91 -7.71 -28.61
N VAL A 469 2.95 -8.26 -29.37
CA VAL A 469 2.01 -9.27 -28.86
C VAL A 469 2.73 -10.53 -28.35
N PRO A 470 3.66 -11.16 -29.10
CA PRO A 470 4.44 -12.29 -28.61
C PRO A 470 5.27 -11.95 -27.37
N LEU A 471 5.97 -10.81 -27.37
CA LEU A 471 6.83 -10.40 -26.27
C LEU A 471 6.04 -10.21 -24.97
N ILE A 472 4.91 -9.50 -25.03
CA ILE A 472 4.03 -9.27 -23.87
C ILE A 472 3.43 -10.57 -23.36
N THR A 473 3.13 -11.51 -24.24
CA THR A 473 2.60 -12.83 -23.88
C THR A 473 3.65 -13.69 -23.15
N VAL A 474 4.91 -13.60 -23.57
CA VAL A 474 5.99 -14.49 -23.11
C VAL A 474 6.67 -13.99 -21.85
N LEU A 475 6.88 -12.68 -21.72
CA LEU A 475 7.72 -12.11 -20.66
C LEU A 475 7.23 -12.43 -19.24
N PRO A 476 5.94 -12.32 -18.90
CA PRO A 476 5.46 -12.70 -17.56
C PRO A 476 5.77 -14.15 -17.19
N LEU A 477 5.52 -15.08 -18.12
CA LEU A 477 5.80 -16.50 -17.93
C LEU A 477 7.31 -16.77 -17.83
N TRP A 478 8.12 -16.04 -18.61
CA TRP A 478 9.58 -16.15 -18.56
C TRP A 478 10.16 -15.67 -17.23
N TRP A 479 9.70 -14.53 -16.71
CA TRP A 479 10.14 -14.04 -15.40
C TRP A 479 9.78 -15.02 -14.30
N ARG A 480 8.55 -15.58 -14.31
CA ARG A 480 8.18 -16.63 -13.36
C ARG A 480 9.03 -17.88 -13.49
N PHE A 481 9.30 -18.34 -14.71
CA PHE A 481 10.20 -19.46 -14.95
C PHE A 481 11.58 -19.21 -14.30
N LEU A 482 12.21 -18.07 -14.59
CA LEU A 482 13.53 -17.74 -14.05
C LEU A 482 13.53 -17.55 -12.52
N GLN A 483 12.54 -16.85 -11.97
CA GLN A 483 12.38 -16.69 -10.51
C GLN A 483 12.30 -18.05 -9.78
N ASN A 484 11.62 -19.04 -10.38
CA ASN A 484 11.52 -20.37 -9.80
C ASN A 484 12.82 -21.17 -9.92
N LEU A 485 13.59 -21.00 -11.01
CA LEU A 485 14.93 -21.56 -11.11
C LEU A 485 15.86 -20.94 -10.06
N GLN A 486 15.82 -19.61 -9.93
CA GLN A 486 16.61 -18.88 -8.94
C GLN A 486 16.27 -19.34 -7.52
N ARG A 487 14.98 -19.49 -7.20
CA ARG A 487 14.56 -20.01 -5.89
C ARG A 487 15.02 -21.45 -5.66
N SER A 488 15.07 -22.29 -6.70
CA SER A 488 15.64 -23.64 -6.59
C SER A 488 17.13 -23.61 -6.27
N TYR A 489 17.86 -22.68 -6.90
CA TYR A 489 19.29 -22.46 -6.64
C TYR A 489 19.54 -21.93 -5.22
N ASP A 490 18.80 -20.92 -4.78
CA ASP A 490 18.96 -20.26 -3.48
C ASP A 490 18.65 -21.21 -2.32
N THR A 491 17.54 -21.96 -2.42
CA THR A 491 17.11 -22.90 -1.36
C THR A 491 17.85 -24.24 -1.41
N ARG A 492 18.58 -24.52 -2.50
CA ARG A 492 19.16 -25.84 -2.81
C ARG A 492 18.13 -26.97 -2.85
N GLN A 493 16.86 -26.65 -3.08
CA GLN A 493 15.78 -27.62 -3.19
C GLN A 493 15.26 -27.69 -4.63
N ARG A 494 15.20 -28.91 -5.18
CA ARG A 494 14.63 -29.15 -6.51
C ARG A 494 13.11 -29.06 -6.48
N TRP A 495 12.48 -29.70 -5.49
CA TRP A 495 11.03 -29.63 -5.28
C TRP A 495 10.72 -28.64 -4.15
N PRO A 496 9.68 -27.80 -4.28
CA PRO A 496 8.75 -27.66 -5.40
C PRO A 496 9.25 -26.75 -6.55
N HIS A 497 10.38 -26.06 -6.38
CA HIS A 497 10.77 -24.95 -7.25
C HIS A 497 10.94 -25.31 -8.74
N LEU A 498 11.61 -26.42 -9.07
CA LEU A 498 11.77 -26.85 -10.46
C LEU A 498 10.46 -27.32 -11.09
N GLY A 499 9.58 -27.93 -10.30
CA GLY A 499 8.21 -28.24 -10.74
C GLY A 499 7.46 -26.96 -11.10
N ASN A 500 7.58 -25.92 -10.28
CA ASN A 500 6.95 -24.64 -10.59
C ASN A 500 7.56 -24.00 -11.84
N ALA A 501 8.88 -24.11 -12.05
CA ALA A 501 9.51 -23.66 -13.28
C ALA A 501 8.96 -24.40 -14.52
N MET A 502 8.86 -25.74 -14.47
CA MET A 502 8.27 -26.53 -15.57
C MET A 502 6.82 -26.17 -15.85
N LYS A 503 6.05 -25.81 -14.82
CA LYS A 503 4.67 -25.30 -14.97
C LYS A 503 4.63 -24.08 -15.89
N TYR A 504 5.49 -23.07 -15.68
CA TYR A 504 5.53 -21.89 -16.55
C TYR A 504 6.15 -22.18 -17.91
N ALA A 505 7.16 -23.05 -18.00
CA ALA A 505 7.77 -23.45 -19.27
C ALA A 505 6.74 -24.13 -20.20
N THR A 506 5.96 -25.09 -19.68
CA THR A 506 4.92 -25.77 -20.46
C THR A 506 3.84 -24.83 -20.95
N ALA A 507 3.36 -23.91 -20.08
CA ALA A 507 2.40 -22.87 -20.48
C ALA A 507 2.97 -21.96 -21.58
N GLN A 508 4.23 -21.53 -21.45
CA GLN A 508 4.92 -20.70 -22.43
C GLN A 508 5.08 -21.39 -23.78
N THR A 509 5.52 -22.66 -23.80
CA THR A 509 5.71 -23.43 -25.04
C THR A 509 4.41 -23.59 -25.80
N VAL A 510 3.33 -24.01 -25.13
CA VAL A 510 2.01 -24.19 -25.77
C VAL A 510 1.45 -22.86 -26.26
N GLY A 511 1.58 -21.80 -25.47
CA GLY A 511 1.12 -20.46 -25.82
C GLY A 511 1.83 -19.90 -27.05
N LEU A 512 3.16 -19.99 -27.09
CA LEU A 512 3.96 -19.53 -28.24
C LEU A 512 3.68 -20.34 -29.50
N TYR A 513 3.63 -21.66 -29.38
CA TYR A 513 3.34 -22.51 -30.52
C TYR A 513 1.94 -22.22 -31.08
N GLY A 514 0.95 -22.03 -30.20
CA GLY A 514 -0.39 -21.62 -30.59
C GLY A 514 -0.44 -20.24 -31.24
N LEU A 515 0.35 -19.28 -30.75
CA LEU A 515 0.40 -17.92 -31.29
C LEU A 515 0.97 -17.90 -32.71
N PHE A 516 2.13 -18.51 -32.94
CA PHE A 516 2.83 -18.47 -34.24
C PHE A 516 2.30 -19.48 -35.26
N HIS A 517 1.65 -20.57 -34.83
CA HIS A 517 1.14 -21.61 -35.72
C HIS A 517 -0.37 -21.76 -35.58
N ALA A 518 -1.12 -20.82 -36.15
CA ALA A 518 -2.59 -20.82 -36.06
C ALA A 518 -3.23 -22.12 -36.56
N ASN A 519 -2.71 -22.69 -37.65
CA ASN A 519 -3.17 -23.97 -38.21
C ASN A 519 -2.83 -25.18 -37.32
N ALA A 520 -1.86 -25.05 -36.40
CA ALA A 520 -1.51 -26.11 -35.48
C ALA A 520 -2.48 -26.19 -34.29
N ARG A 521 -3.41 -25.25 -34.13
CA ARG A 521 -4.43 -25.29 -33.06
C ARG A 521 -5.46 -26.40 -33.26
N SER A 522 -5.65 -26.86 -34.49
CA SER A 522 -6.44 -28.05 -34.81
C SER A 522 -5.60 -29.34 -34.77
N ASN A 523 -4.29 -29.25 -34.50
CA ASN A 523 -3.43 -30.42 -34.39
C ASN A 523 -3.63 -31.08 -33.01
N GLY A 524 -3.89 -32.39 -33.01
CA GLY A 524 -4.04 -33.19 -31.79
C GLY A 524 -2.85 -33.09 -30.83
N LEU A 525 -1.62 -32.90 -31.33
CA LEU A 525 -0.43 -32.73 -30.49
C LEU A 525 -0.46 -31.42 -29.69
N TRP A 526 -0.87 -30.32 -30.33
CA TRP A 526 -1.00 -29.04 -29.63
C TRP A 526 -2.15 -29.10 -28.63
N ILE A 527 -3.29 -29.69 -29.01
CA ILE A 527 -4.44 -29.88 -28.10
C ILE A 527 -4.02 -30.71 -26.88
N PHE A 528 -3.26 -31.80 -27.09
CA PHE A 528 -2.72 -32.59 -25.99
C PHE A 528 -1.79 -31.78 -25.09
N GLY A 529 -0.80 -31.08 -25.67
CA GLY A 529 0.11 -30.23 -24.91
C GLY A 529 -0.62 -29.15 -24.12
N PHE A 530 -1.67 -28.58 -24.73
CA PHE A 530 -2.54 -27.60 -24.12
C PHE A 530 -3.35 -28.15 -22.94
N VAL A 531 -4.02 -29.28 -23.10
CA VAL A 531 -4.76 -29.94 -22.00
C VAL A 531 -3.79 -30.33 -20.90
N PHE A 532 -2.62 -30.87 -21.23
CA PHE A 532 -1.58 -31.21 -20.27
C PHE A 532 -1.12 -29.97 -19.47
N ALA A 533 -0.75 -28.87 -20.13
CA ALA A 533 -0.32 -27.65 -19.46
C ALA A 533 -1.42 -27.08 -18.55
N THR A 534 -2.68 -27.16 -18.97
CA THR A 534 -3.83 -26.68 -18.20
C THR A 534 -4.07 -27.53 -16.95
N LEU A 535 -4.07 -28.85 -17.09
CA LEU A 535 -4.25 -29.79 -15.98
C LEU A 535 -3.06 -29.80 -15.02
N TYR A 536 -1.84 -29.64 -15.54
CA TYR A 536 -0.64 -29.55 -14.72
C TYR A 536 -0.72 -28.34 -13.80
N GLN A 537 -0.96 -27.17 -14.39
CA GLN A 537 -1.13 -25.96 -13.63
C GLN A 537 -2.34 -26.07 -12.66
N TYR A 538 -3.45 -26.75 -13.02
CA TYR A 538 -4.62 -26.92 -12.14
C TYR A 538 -4.30 -27.74 -10.90
N THR A 539 -3.60 -28.85 -11.13
CA THR A 539 -3.08 -29.71 -10.08
C THR A 539 -2.10 -28.93 -9.19
N TRP A 540 -1.28 -28.08 -9.79
CA TRP A 540 -0.36 -27.21 -9.04
C TRP A 540 -1.10 -26.27 -8.08
N ASP A 541 -2.17 -25.62 -8.52
CA ASP A 541 -2.94 -24.72 -7.65
C ASP A 541 -3.45 -25.47 -6.41
N ILE A 542 -4.04 -26.65 -6.61
CA ILE A 542 -4.67 -27.43 -5.53
C ILE A 542 -3.65 -27.97 -4.52
N PHE A 543 -2.57 -28.57 -5.03
CA PHE A 543 -1.64 -29.35 -4.19
C PHE A 543 -0.43 -28.55 -3.72
N MET A 544 -0.03 -27.49 -4.44
CA MET A 544 1.18 -26.73 -4.12
C MET A 544 0.84 -25.32 -3.66
N ASP A 545 0.19 -24.51 -4.50
CA ASP A 545 -0.05 -23.10 -4.17
C ASP A 545 -1.03 -22.96 -2.99
N TRP A 546 -2.08 -23.77 -2.97
CA TRP A 546 -3.07 -23.75 -1.91
C TRP A 546 -2.80 -24.78 -0.82
N ASP A 547 -1.96 -25.81 -1.05
CA ASP A 547 -1.78 -26.98 -0.16
C ASP A 547 -3.11 -27.43 0.47
N LEU A 548 -4.13 -27.54 -0.38
CA LEU A 548 -5.52 -27.70 0.06
C LEU A 548 -5.86 -29.16 0.32
N LEU A 549 -5.41 -30.04 -0.58
CA LEU A 549 -5.62 -31.48 -0.50
C LEU A 549 -4.32 -32.20 -0.16
N ARG A 550 -4.35 -33.04 0.87
CA ARG A 550 -3.26 -33.94 1.27
C ARG A 550 -3.72 -35.38 1.15
N PHE A 551 -2.82 -36.29 0.75
CA PHE A 551 -3.13 -37.71 0.67
C PHE A 551 -3.07 -38.33 2.07
N LYS A 552 -4.23 -38.72 2.60
CA LYS A 552 -4.35 -39.47 3.87
C LYS A 552 -4.91 -40.85 3.54
N ASN A 553 -4.18 -41.92 3.87
CA ASN A 553 -4.54 -43.30 3.54
C ASN A 553 -4.83 -43.53 2.03
N GLY A 554 -4.04 -42.90 1.15
CA GLY A 554 -4.19 -43.02 -0.30
C GLY A 554 -5.38 -42.27 -0.91
N ARG A 555 -6.15 -41.51 -0.11
CA ARG A 555 -7.25 -40.68 -0.61
C ARG A 555 -6.95 -39.19 -0.39
N PRO A 556 -7.28 -38.31 -1.37
CA PRO A 556 -7.15 -36.87 -1.16
C PRO A 556 -8.19 -36.41 -0.14
N ALA A 557 -7.73 -35.75 0.91
CA ALA A 557 -8.55 -35.12 1.93
C ALA A 557 -8.12 -33.68 2.14
N PHE A 558 -9.05 -32.81 2.54
CA PHE A 558 -8.71 -31.44 2.93
C PHE A 558 -7.66 -31.44 4.06
N ARG A 559 -6.76 -30.45 4.04
CA ARG A 559 -5.87 -30.20 5.17
C ARG A 559 -6.65 -29.94 6.46
N GLU A 560 -6.00 -30.18 7.60
CA GLU A 560 -6.66 -30.16 8.92
C GLU A 560 -7.05 -28.74 9.35
N ASN A 561 -6.21 -27.74 9.04
CA ASN A 561 -6.46 -26.34 9.36
C ASN A 561 -7.04 -25.60 8.14
N LEU A 562 -8.25 -25.07 8.28
CA LEU A 562 -8.96 -24.28 7.27
C LEU A 562 -9.44 -22.99 7.95
N LEU A 563 -9.04 -21.82 7.45
CA LEU A 563 -9.45 -20.54 8.02
C LEU A 563 -10.86 -20.16 7.57
N TYR A 564 -11.26 -20.55 6.36
CA TYR A 564 -12.64 -20.39 5.89
C TYR A 564 -13.50 -21.51 6.48
N GLN A 565 -14.52 -21.16 7.26
CA GLN A 565 -15.27 -22.15 8.05
C GLN A 565 -16.00 -23.21 7.21
N ASN A 566 -16.37 -22.89 5.97
CA ASN A 566 -17.23 -23.74 5.15
C ASN A 566 -16.45 -24.51 4.08
N LYS A 567 -16.42 -25.85 4.16
CA LYS A 567 -15.74 -26.72 3.16
C LYS A 567 -16.30 -26.56 1.74
N SER A 568 -17.59 -26.22 1.62
CA SER A 568 -18.23 -25.99 0.32
C SER A 568 -17.61 -24.79 -0.42
N PHE A 569 -17.08 -23.81 0.30
CA PHE A 569 -16.36 -22.67 -0.28
C PHE A 569 -15.12 -23.14 -1.05
N TYR A 570 -14.30 -24.00 -0.43
CA TYR A 570 -13.11 -24.55 -1.07
C TYR A 570 -13.45 -25.40 -2.29
N LEU A 571 -14.49 -26.24 -2.20
CA LEU A 571 -14.96 -27.04 -3.32
C LEU A 571 -15.43 -26.15 -4.48
N ALA A 572 -16.19 -25.09 -4.19
CA ALA A 572 -16.63 -24.13 -5.19
C ALA A 572 -15.43 -23.45 -5.88
N ILE A 573 -14.41 -23.03 -5.11
CA ILE A 573 -13.18 -22.46 -5.67
C ILE A 573 -12.46 -23.45 -6.59
N MET A 574 -12.37 -24.73 -6.22
CA MET A 574 -11.75 -25.75 -7.06
C MET A 574 -12.48 -25.94 -8.40
N VAL A 575 -13.81 -25.91 -8.39
CA VAL A 575 -14.64 -26.03 -9.60
C VAL A 575 -14.52 -24.77 -10.46
N VAL A 576 -14.65 -23.59 -9.86
CA VAL A 576 -14.53 -22.30 -10.57
C VAL A 576 -13.13 -22.15 -11.18
N ASN A 577 -12.07 -22.52 -10.46
CA ASN A 577 -10.70 -22.48 -10.99
C ASN A 577 -10.51 -23.43 -12.17
N LEU A 578 -11.11 -24.62 -12.15
CA LEU A 578 -11.05 -25.55 -13.28
C LEU A 578 -11.73 -24.96 -14.52
N VAL A 579 -12.93 -24.40 -14.38
CA VAL A 579 -13.69 -23.81 -15.50
C VAL A 579 -12.95 -22.60 -16.08
N LEU A 580 -12.54 -21.65 -15.24
CA LEU A 580 -11.84 -20.45 -15.68
C LEU A 580 -10.44 -20.75 -16.25
N ARG A 581 -9.83 -21.89 -15.88
CA ARG A 581 -8.58 -22.36 -16.50
C ARG A 581 -8.71 -22.78 -17.95
N PHE A 582 -9.91 -22.94 -18.49
CA PHE A 582 -10.08 -23.07 -19.93
C PHE A 582 -10.27 -21.70 -20.60
N PHE A 583 -10.32 -20.59 -19.87
CA PHE A 583 -10.51 -19.26 -20.45
C PHE A 583 -9.18 -18.64 -20.90
N TRP A 584 -8.08 -18.80 -20.15
CA TRP A 584 -6.76 -18.28 -20.55
C TRP A 584 -6.27 -18.82 -21.89
N SER A 585 -6.79 -19.97 -22.33
CA SER A 585 -6.47 -20.54 -23.63
C SER A 585 -7.27 -19.93 -24.77
N LEU A 586 -8.53 -19.56 -24.51
CA LEU A 586 -9.39 -18.91 -25.49
C LEU A 586 -8.96 -17.47 -25.76
N THR A 587 -8.32 -16.81 -24.79
CA THR A 587 -7.71 -15.48 -24.97
C THR A 587 -6.43 -15.51 -25.81
N LEU A 588 -5.75 -16.66 -25.91
CA LEU A 588 -4.55 -16.86 -26.74
C LEU A 588 -4.87 -17.23 -28.19
N ILE A 589 -6.13 -17.46 -28.53
CA ILE A 589 -6.58 -17.63 -29.91
C ILE A 589 -6.70 -16.21 -30.50
N PRO A 590 -5.90 -15.80 -31.50
CA PRO A 590 -6.16 -14.58 -32.26
C PRO A 590 -7.50 -14.68 -33.01
N GLU A 591 -8.08 -13.52 -33.31
CA GLU A 591 -9.43 -13.26 -33.86
C GLU A 591 -9.67 -13.83 -35.29
N GLY A 592 -8.86 -14.81 -35.73
CA GLY A 592 -8.80 -15.36 -37.08
C GLY A 592 -9.60 -16.65 -37.30
N GLY A 593 -10.77 -16.82 -36.65
CA GLY A 593 -11.67 -17.93 -36.96
C GLY A 593 -11.94 -18.04 -38.47
N GLN A 594 -12.02 -19.26 -39.02
CA GLN A 594 -12.25 -19.45 -40.45
C GLN A 594 -13.68 -19.10 -40.87
N LEU A 595 -14.61 -19.07 -39.91
CA LEU A 595 -16.03 -18.79 -40.11
C LEU A 595 -16.42 -17.48 -39.41
N ALA A 596 -17.25 -16.66 -40.06
CA ALA A 596 -17.65 -15.34 -39.57
C ALA A 596 -18.31 -15.37 -38.18
N TRP A 597 -19.14 -16.39 -37.90
CA TRP A 597 -19.80 -16.54 -36.60
C TRP A 597 -18.81 -16.82 -35.45
N GLN A 598 -17.67 -17.46 -35.74
CA GLN A 598 -16.64 -17.71 -34.73
C GLN A 598 -15.92 -16.42 -34.35
N ARG A 599 -15.71 -15.52 -35.32
CA ARG A 599 -15.09 -14.21 -35.09
C ARG A 599 -16.00 -13.31 -34.25
N ASP A 600 -17.28 -13.20 -34.62
CA ASP A 600 -18.25 -12.40 -33.87
C ASP A 600 -18.43 -12.92 -32.43
N LEU A 601 -18.55 -14.24 -32.25
CA LEU A 601 -18.61 -14.85 -30.92
C LEU A 601 -17.35 -14.55 -30.10
N GLN A 602 -16.17 -14.64 -30.70
CA GLN A 602 -14.90 -14.40 -30.02
C GLN A 602 -14.73 -12.94 -29.60
N VAL A 603 -15.12 -11.98 -30.44
CA VAL A 603 -15.10 -10.55 -30.14
C VAL A 603 -15.98 -10.26 -28.92
N ARG A 604 -17.22 -10.78 -28.91
CA ARG A 604 -18.18 -10.61 -27.80
C ARG A 604 -17.75 -11.29 -26.50
N LEU A 605 -17.13 -12.47 -26.59
CA LEU A 605 -16.64 -13.19 -25.41
C LEU A 605 -15.31 -12.64 -24.88
N SER A 606 -14.54 -11.91 -25.70
CA SER A 606 -13.19 -11.47 -25.33
C SER A 606 -13.09 -10.67 -24.01
N PRO A 607 -14.03 -9.78 -23.64
CA PRO A 607 -13.98 -9.11 -22.34
C PRO A 607 -14.28 -10.06 -21.18
N ILE A 608 -15.20 -11.01 -21.37
CA ILE A 608 -15.57 -12.01 -20.35
C ILE A 608 -14.39 -12.97 -20.11
N LEU A 609 -13.69 -13.39 -21.16
CA LEU A 609 -12.54 -14.28 -21.05
C LEU A 609 -11.37 -13.58 -20.33
N ALA A 610 -11.07 -12.34 -20.70
CA ALA A 610 -10.03 -11.55 -20.04
C ALA A 610 -10.38 -11.25 -18.57
N GLY A 611 -11.63 -10.86 -18.29
CA GLY A 611 -12.09 -10.61 -16.93
C GLY A 611 -12.17 -11.88 -16.08
N GLY A 612 -12.51 -13.01 -16.69
CA GLY A 612 -12.51 -14.32 -16.04
C GLY A 612 -11.13 -14.72 -15.52
N GLU A 613 -10.07 -14.45 -16.27
CA GLU A 613 -8.69 -14.72 -15.82
C GLU A 613 -8.28 -13.83 -14.63
N ILE A 614 -8.73 -12.58 -14.61
CA ILE A 614 -8.54 -11.65 -13.48
C ILE A 614 -9.29 -12.14 -12.24
N CYS A 615 -10.56 -12.48 -12.37
CA CYS A 615 -11.39 -13.03 -11.28
C CYS A 615 -10.79 -14.35 -10.75
N ARG A 616 -10.29 -15.22 -11.62
CA ARG A 616 -9.61 -16.46 -11.23
C ARG A 616 -8.39 -16.17 -10.34
N ARG A 617 -7.57 -15.18 -10.71
CA ARG A 617 -6.39 -14.79 -9.93
C ARG A 617 -6.75 -14.17 -8.58
N CYS A 618 -7.83 -13.39 -8.51
CA CYS A 618 -8.40 -12.89 -7.26
C CYS A 618 -8.74 -14.05 -6.31
N VAL A 619 -9.53 -15.01 -6.79
CA VAL A 619 -9.91 -16.20 -6.00
C VAL A 619 -8.68 -17.04 -5.61
N TRP A 620 -7.70 -17.20 -6.50
CA TRP A 620 -6.43 -17.86 -6.18
C TRP A 620 -5.69 -17.16 -5.03
N GLY A 621 -5.76 -15.83 -4.97
CA GLY A 621 -5.15 -15.01 -3.92
C GLY A 621 -5.72 -15.28 -2.53
N PHE A 622 -7.01 -15.63 -2.41
CA PHE A 622 -7.63 -16.01 -1.14
C PHE A 622 -6.90 -17.21 -0.51
N LEU A 623 -6.86 -18.32 -1.23
CA LEU A 623 -6.29 -19.57 -0.73
C LEU A 623 -4.76 -19.54 -0.71
N ARG A 624 -4.10 -18.77 -1.60
CA ARG A 624 -2.63 -18.64 -1.59
C ARG A 624 -2.12 -17.99 -0.32
N LEU A 625 -2.76 -16.89 0.11
CA LEU A 625 -2.36 -16.17 1.32
C LEU A 625 -2.81 -16.90 2.59
N GLU A 626 -3.96 -17.59 2.55
CA GLU A 626 -4.35 -18.50 3.62
C GLU A 626 -3.30 -19.61 3.83
N ASN A 627 -2.82 -20.24 2.76
CA ASN A 627 -1.78 -21.25 2.83
C ASN A 627 -0.49 -20.68 3.44
N GLU A 628 -0.05 -19.50 2.99
CA GLU A 628 1.15 -18.86 3.54
C GLU A 628 0.99 -18.51 5.03
N HIS A 629 -0.20 -18.05 5.42
CA HIS A 629 -0.55 -17.79 6.81
C HIS A 629 -0.45 -19.04 7.68
N LEU A 630 -1.05 -20.15 7.21
CA LEU A 630 -1.01 -21.42 7.92
C LEU A 630 0.39 -22.03 7.93
N HIS A 631 1.21 -21.80 6.91
CA HIS A 631 2.61 -22.23 6.90
C HIS A 631 3.42 -21.55 8.02
N VAL A 632 3.17 -20.25 8.26
CA VAL A 632 3.89 -19.47 9.28
C VAL A 632 3.31 -19.64 10.69
N TYR A 633 1.98 -19.68 10.83
CA TYR A 633 1.29 -19.65 12.13
C TYR A 633 0.64 -20.99 12.52
N GLY A 634 0.43 -21.91 11.58
CA GLY A 634 -0.35 -23.14 11.75
C GLY A 634 0.42 -24.39 12.15
N THR A 635 1.73 -24.32 12.40
CA THR A 635 2.51 -25.46 12.93
C THR A 635 2.34 -25.60 14.44
N SER A 636 2.05 -26.82 14.90
CA SER A 636 1.95 -27.12 16.33
C SER A 636 3.29 -26.86 17.05
N PRO A 637 3.30 -26.55 18.36
CA PRO A 637 4.54 -26.35 19.13
C PRO A 637 5.54 -27.52 19.03
N ILE A 638 5.03 -28.72 18.76
CA ILE A 638 5.80 -29.96 18.64
C ILE A 638 6.63 -29.98 17.35
N GLU A 639 6.08 -29.53 16.22
CA GLU A 639 6.83 -29.45 14.95
C GLU A 639 7.86 -28.33 14.95
N LYS A 640 7.60 -27.22 15.67
CA LYS A 640 8.60 -26.17 15.94
C LYS A 640 9.83 -26.71 16.68
N SER A 641 9.66 -27.68 17.58
CA SER A 641 10.79 -28.31 18.28
C SER A 641 11.61 -29.23 17.37
N MET A 642 10.96 -29.92 16.41
CA MET A 642 11.65 -30.74 15.42
C MET A 642 12.37 -29.91 14.34
N SER A 643 11.82 -28.76 13.92
CA SER A 643 12.49 -27.89 12.94
C SER A 643 13.65 -27.08 13.57
N MET A 644 13.58 -26.76 14.87
CA MET A 644 14.70 -26.15 15.59
C MET A 644 15.85 -27.14 15.85
N GLY A 645 15.54 -28.44 15.99
CA GLY A 645 16.55 -29.49 16.16
C GLY A 645 17.44 -29.72 14.93
N SER A 646 17.01 -29.32 13.72
CA SER A 646 17.86 -29.38 12.52
C SER A 646 18.72 -28.13 12.29
N LEU A 647 18.52 -27.07 13.10
CA LEU A 647 19.29 -25.83 13.02
C LEU A 647 20.50 -25.82 13.99
N SER A 648 20.57 -26.78 14.92
CA SER A 648 21.69 -26.92 15.87
C SER A 648 22.95 -27.56 15.28
N ASP A 649 22.90 -28.08 14.04
CA ASP A 649 24.05 -28.72 13.36
C ASP A 649 24.85 -27.76 12.46
N LEU A 650 24.47 -26.48 12.39
CA LEU A 650 25.28 -25.46 11.73
C LEU A 650 26.29 -24.86 12.71
N LYS A 651 27.57 -25.23 12.53
CA LYS A 651 28.73 -24.67 13.23
C LYS A 651 28.61 -23.14 13.40
N PRO A 652 28.77 -22.60 14.62
CA PRO A 652 28.79 -21.15 14.81
C PRO A 652 30.06 -20.55 14.18
N MET A 653 29.90 -19.64 13.22
CA MET A 653 30.97 -18.72 12.85
C MET A 653 31.28 -17.83 14.05
N ALA A 654 32.52 -17.89 14.50
CA ALA A 654 33.04 -17.20 15.67
C ALA A 654 32.87 -15.68 15.56
N VAL A 655 32.04 -15.12 16.44
CA VAL A 655 32.15 -13.72 16.87
C VAL A 655 32.72 -13.74 18.28
N LYS A 656 33.93 -13.19 18.44
CA LYS A 656 34.63 -13.08 19.72
C LYS A 656 33.80 -12.26 20.71
N HIS A 657 33.31 -12.90 21.77
CA HIS A 657 32.82 -12.23 22.97
C HIS A 657 34.00 -11.94 23.90
N HIS A 658 34.20 -10.65 24.24
CA HIS A 658 34.94 -10.28 25.44
C HIS A 658 33.97 -10.25 26.63
N HIS A 659 34.36 -10.99 27.68
CA HIS A 659 33.69 -11.05 28.98
C HIS A 659 33.70 -9.71 29.72
N HIS A 660 32.57 -9.36 30.32
CA HIS A 660 32.55 -8.91 31.71
C HIS A 660 31.24 -9.37 32.39
N LYS A 661 31.42 -10.20 33.41
CA LYS A 661 30.56 -10.45 34.59
C LYS A 661 30.75 -9.25 35.55
N ASP A 662 29.84 -8.74 36.39
CA ASP A 662 28.70 -9.27 37.15
C ASP A 662 27.66 -8.14 37.40
N ASP A 663 26.53 -8.52 38.00
CA ASP A 663 25.56 -7.74 38.80
C ASP A 663 24.11 -7.63 38.28
N ALA A 664 23.21 -7.74 39.27
CA ALA A 664 21.87 -8.28 39.21
C ALA A 664 20.77 -7.31 38.75
N LEU A 665 19.66 -7.90 38.30
CA LEU A 665 18.28 -7.44 38.53
C LEU A 665 17.98 -5.95 38.25
N PHE A 666 17.77 -5.58 36.98
CA PHE A 666 17.04 -4.36 36.61
C PHE A 666 16.21 -4.55 35.33
N VAL A 667 14.89 -4.55 35.51
CA VAL A 667 13.87 -3.87 34.67
C VAL A 667 13.93 -4.08 33.14
N PHE A 668 13.01 -4.91 32.63
CA PHE A 668 12.59 -4.96 31.22
C PHE A 668 11.73 -3.73 30.88
N VAL A 669 12.35 -2.56 30.75
CA VAL A 669 11.82 -1.41 30.00
C VAL A 669 13.03 -0.73 29.35
N GLY A 670 13.34 -1.15 28.13
CA GLY A 670 14.39 -0.56 27.30
C GLY A 670 13.82 -0.20 25.93
N PRO A 671 14.12 1.00 25.40
CA PRO A 671 13.50 1.55 24.20
C PRO A 671 13.99 0.81 22.96
N PHE A 672 13.06 0.51 22.05
CA PHE A 672 13.40 0.04 20.71
C PHE A 672 14.33 1.06 20.04
N ARG A 673 15.61 0.69 19.89
CA ARG A 673 16.58 1.38 19.04
C ARG A 673 16.16 1.17 17.59
N ILE A 674 15.59 2.21 17.00
CA ILE A 674 15.34 2.28 15.56
C ILE A 674 16.71 2.43 14.88
N SER A 675 17.10 1.40 14.13
CA SER A 675 18.15 1.51 13.12
C SER A 675 17.67 2.46 12.03
N SER A 676 18.37 3.58 11.87
CA SER A 676 18.05 4.64 10.94
C SER A 676 18.29 4.23 9.48
N SER A 677 17.33 3.58 8.84
CA SER A 677 17.31 3.46 7.37
C SER A 677 15.96 3.20 6.70
N THR A 678 14.85 3.17 7.44
CA THR A 678 13.55 2.81 6.87
C THR A 678 12.47 3.72 7.43
N ALA A 679 12.05 4.70 6.63
CA ALA A 679 10.89 5.52 6.94
C ALA A 679 10.07 5.77 5.67
N LYS A 680 8.76 5.50 5.79
CA LYS A 680 7.59 6.12 5.14
C LYS A 680 6.84 5.26 4.15
N TYR A 681 5.69 4.73 4.53
CA TYR A 681 4.88 3.99 3.58
C TYR A 681 3.37 4.10 3.90
N SER A 682 2.57 4.48 2.88
CA SER A 682 1.13 4.78 2.94
C SER A 682 0.18 3.70 2.44
N VAL A 683 -0.97 3.58 3.10
CA VAL A 683 -2.13 2.67 2.89
C VAL A 683 -2.63 2.55 1.43
N THR A 684 -2.21 3.44 0.53
CA THR A 684 -2.42 3.35 -0.92
C THR A 684 -1.51 2.32 -1.61
N TYR A 685 -1.07 1.26 -0.93
CA TYR A 685 -0.05 0.35 -1.47
C TYR A 685 -0.53 -0.56 -2.60
N VAL A 686 -1.83 -0.66 -2.84
CA VAL A 686 -2.30 -1.89 -3.46
C VAL A 686 -3.33 -1.79 -4.59
N THR A 687 -3.68 -0.58 -5.00
CA THR A 687 -4.24 -0.30 -6.34
C THR A 687 -3.22 -0.45 -7.49
N LEU A 688 -2.12 -1.17 -7.26
CA LEU A 688 -0.79 -0.71 -7.63
C LEU A 688 0.12 -1.86 -8.10
N GLU A 689 -0.38 -2.74 -8.96
CA GLU A 689 0.46 -3.73 -9.67
C GLU A 689 0.18 -3.82 -11.18
N LEU A 690 -0.79 -3.07 -11.68
CA LEU A 690 -1.47 -3.42 -12.94
C LEU A 690 -1.45 -2.27 -13.94
N THR A 691 -1.31 -1.08 -13.39
CA THR A 691 -1.28 0.20 -14.05
C THR A 691 0.15 0.63 -14.43
N ALA A 692 1.21 0.15 -13.75
CA ALA A 692 2.58 0.38 -14.25
C ALA A 692 3.04 -0.63 -15.30
N ILE A 693 2.33 -1.74 -15.50
CA ILE A 693 2.59 -2.59 -16.67
C ILE A 693 2.10 -1.87 -17.93
N ALA A 694 0.94 -1.21 -17.85
CA ALA A 694 0.47 -0.29 -18.89
C ALA A 694 1.51 0.80 -19.21
N ALA A 695 2.27 1.28 -18.22
CA ALA A 695 3.35 2.25 -18.40
C ALA A 695 4.66 1.71 -19.00
N PHE A 696 5.09 0.50 -18.60
CA PHE A 696 6.23 -0.19 -19.22
C PHE A 696 5.94 -0.52 -20.69
N VAL A 697 4.71 -0.92 -20.93
CA VAL A 697 4.16 -1.19 -22.25
C VAL A 697 3.94 0.10 -23.05
N PHE A 698 3.54 1.20 -22.39
CA PHE A 698 3.52 2.55 -22.97
C PHE A 698 4.92 3.00 -23.37
N ALA A 699 5.95 2.71 -22.56
CA ALA A 699 7.34 3.00 -22.91
C ALA A 699 7.84 2.13 -24.08
N LEU A 700 7.46 0.85 -24.16
CA LEU A 700 7.75 -0.01 -25.32
C LEU A 700 6.98 0.42 -26.57
N GLY A 701 5.72 0.79 -26.43
CA GLY A 701 4.84 1.28 -27.50
C GLY A 701 5.27 2.64 -28.04
N ILE A 702 5.67 3.58 -27.19
CA ILE A 702 6.31 4.84 -27.57
C ILE A 702 7.63 4.56 -28.29
N SER A 703 8.48 3.70 -27.73
CA SER A 703 9.76 3.37 -28.37
C SER A 703 9.55 2.76 -29.77
N ALA A 704 8.51 1.94 -29.97
CA ALA A 704 8.13 1.40 -31.27
C ALA A 704 7.48 2.45 -32.20
N ALA A 705 6.65 3.35 -31.67
CA ALA A 705 5.99 4.41 -32.43
C ALA A 705 6.95 5.53 -32.87
N PHE A 706 8.05 5.76 -32.13
CA PHE A 706 9.12 6.70 -32.51
C PHE A 706 10.21 6.09 -33.41
N ILE A 707 10.20 4.76 -33.64
CA ILE A 707 11.15 4.07 -34.52
C ILE A 707 10.64 3.94 -35.97
N LEU A 708 9.40 4.35 -36.27
CA LEU A 708 8.86 4.30 -37.63
C LEU A 708 8.79 5.69 -38.28
N PRO A 709 9.14 5.81 -39.58
CA PRO A 709 8.94 7.02 -40.38
C PRO A 709 7.48 7.32 -40.69
#